data_AF-A0A0J8RM96-F1
#
_entry.id   AF-A0A0J8RM96-F1
#
_cell.length_a   1.000
_cell.length_b   1.000
_cell.length_c   1.000
_cell.angle_alpha   90.00
_cell.angle_beta   90.00
_cell.angle_gamma   90.00
#
_symmetry.space_group_name_H-M   'P 1'
#
loop_
_entity.id
_entity.type
_entity.pdbx_description
1 polymer ?
#
loop_
_entity_poly.entity_id
_entity_poly.type
_entity_poly.pdbx_seq_one_letter_code
_entity_poly.pdbx_strand_id
1 'polypeptide(L)'
;MTWAWILLSPHPVTAAMRLAASKRFNPQAEASSSSRIPLFVLLFTLRRKAINLKALNLLLTHSWDMLLDVQPGRTVPQTQAGIQLMPSSLKPTWMVSGDDNTVMILFVRLIRAARRISPEALMSISDMFTSVFGYDAVAETMNDKRMRRLVTYYNKFLSLLAVPCRVEPYASTVIQQRSIFHLLREMTKFDPPLPVTREGYHAVTRVQGGRPKLSAERTWAEFKAKSWPPWKEDKLGIDVDRGLEGSKSKTIGSITRMKEAGYSPTRWDRIATILAGWDIDGTPTIQTRCLLPKPNPYRMRDQHTVWLKEKRQASNVDLLPGFRYEDTYHDVWAARIRATRTMKEAWACFLSCRDQGFRITNDIYFELVEKVIYHDYLQDSSRIRSTEALPGDGKEVYSEPSSPRDVIYVPSEPPTVEALLQQMFSQEIKLSKRLLVLILTHLTSFKSGLECLANSDLPPRQIHALTSTFSCEDPSRKKHLDSVRNDIFSAFIRFLCRFPSHEATSLGSSSIPLSQIFPIARPTETRNKDLRDVEDTVAAAGGLSHAISLVRLRMPEYLPTWSSLLSSLANTRLPVSDNRLSLSTQRALAWREVSEVLNWMEEKNISLDASCFNSVCEALSRWLLAVQNNERGRKPGLKILQCIGFSTTHISTDSEMASNGVSLVKRKFDQMVLSRDGPLFPSITGDPLAFGSPKHPALPTMFAIPSPSTLHVFIRVLALAGDFESLTCLLGWISRNSSDLRRVTKELLGGERSMRRAVTAARVYLEKNAHNIDPLSVPGCESSSSNLTTQSNEGPRVELMSSMPNYFLQKAYDIVEDSDFLSPWPTDEEALDLVYT
;
A
#
# COMPACT_ATOMS: atom_id res chain seq x y z
N MET A 1 -5.96 -39.71 -9.25
CA MET A 1 -4.80 -39.08 -9.94
C MET A 1 -4.91 -37.55 -10.01
N THR A 2 -6.07 -36.99 -10.34
CA THR A 2 -6.30 -35.54 -10.55
C THR A 2 -5.98 -34.67 -9.33
N TRP A 3 -6.36 -35.07 -8.11
CA TRP A 3 -6.07 -34.25 -6.91
C TRP A 3 -4.57 -34.24 -6.57
N ALA A 4 -3.87 -35.37 -6.71
CA ALA A 4 -2.42 -35.43 -6.50
C ALA A 4 -1.69 -34.49 -7.47
N TRP A 5 -2.12 -34.41 -8.73
CA TRP A 5 -1.57 -33.48 -9.71
C TRP A 5 -1.74 -32.00 -9.31
N ILE A 6 -2.86 -31.63 -8.68
CA ILE A 6 -3.06 -30.28 -8.15
C ILE A 6 -2.19 -30.06 -6.91
N LEU A 7 -2.21 -31.00 -5.95
CA LEU A 7 -1.55 -30.87 -4.64
C LEU A 7 -0.02 -30.94 -4.71
N LEU A 8 0.56 -31.62 -5.70
CA LEU A 8 2.01 -31.73 -5.91
C LEU A 8 2.60 -30.58 -6.74
N SER A 9 1.78 -29.64 -7.21
CA SER A 9 2.28 -28.47 -7.94
C SER A 9 3.22 -27.62 -7.07
N PRO A 10 4.37 -27.15 -7.59
CA PRO A 10 5.35 -26.39 -6.80
C PRO A 10 4.88 -24.97 -6.48
N HIS A 11 4.13 -24.34 -7.38
CA HIS A 11 3.67 -22.96 -7.25
C HIS A 11 2.15 -22.88 -7.02
N PRO A 12 1.67 -21.89 -6.24
CA PRO A 12 0.23 -21.74 -5.99
C PRO A 12 -0.55 -21.35 -7.25
N VAL A 13 0.05 -20.60 -8.17
CA VAL A 13 -0.55 -20.23 -9.46
C VAL A 13 -0.80 -21.46 -10.32
N THR A 14 0.20 -22.34 -10.42
CA THR A 14 0.06 -23.58 -11.19
C THR A 14 -0.97 -24.50 -10.54
N ALA A 15 -1.03 -24.58 -9.21
CA ALA A 15 -2.09 -25.27 -8.49
C ALA A 15 -3.49 -24.74 -8.85
N ALA A 16 -3.67 -23.42 -8.80
CA ALA A 16 -4.93 -22.77 -9.10
C ALA A 16 -5.34 -22.96 -10.57
N MET A 17 -4.40 -22.88 -11.50
CA MET A 17 -4.64 -23.18 -12.92
C MET A 17 -5.03 -24.64 -13.14
N ARG A 18 -4.34 -25.60 -12.51
CA ARG A 18 -4.68 -27.03 -12.60
C ARG A 18 -6.09 -27.31 -12.05
N LEU A 19 -6.43 -26.64 -10.95
CA LEU A 19 -7.75 -26.71 -10.33
C LEU A 19 -8.83 -26.07 -11.21
N ALA A 20 -8.55 -24.97 -11.89
CA ALA A 20 -9.47 -24.39 -12.88
C ALA A 20 -9.61 -25.28 -14.14
N ALA A 21 -8.50 -25.83 -14.64
CA ALA A 21 -8.46 -26.65 -15.85
C ALA A 21 -9.19 -27.99 -15.67
N SER A 22 -9.15 -28.57 -14.47
CA SER A 22 -9.81 -29.85 -14.18
C SER A 22 -11.33 -29.86 -14.41
N LYS A 23 -11.98 -28.68 -14.46
CA LYS A 23 -13.39 -28.56 -14.89
C LYS A 23 -13.59 -28.78 -16.39
N ARG A 24 -12.65 -28.30 -17.21
CA ARG A 24 -12.75 -28.38 -18.68
C ARG A 24 -12.43 -29.76 -19.25
N PHE A 25 -11.61 -30.55 -18.54
CA PHE A 25 -11.21 -31.88 -18.99
C PHE A 25 -12.27 -32.98 -18.75
N ASN A 26 -13.33 -32.71 -17.96
CA ASN A 26 -14.32 -33.73 -17.59
C ASN A 26 -15.77 -33.20 -17.60
N PRO A 27 -16.27 -32.64 -18.72
CA PRO A 27 -17.62 -32.06 -18.81
C PRO A 27 -18.73 -33.10 -18.62
N GLN A 28 -18.53 -34.37 -18.99
CA GLN A 28 -19.51 -35.45 -18.80
C GLN A 28 -19.61 -35.95 -17.34
N ALA A 29 -18.66 -35.57 -16.49
CA ALA A 29 -18.62 -35.99 -15.10
C ALA A 29 -19.47 -35.12 -14.16
N GLU A 30 -20.09 -34.04 -14.68
CA GLU A 30 -21.04 -33.21 -13.93
C GLU A 30 -22.31 -33.97 -13.54
N ALA A 31 -22.66 -35.04 -14.28
CA ALA A 31 -23.82 -35.89 -13.99
C ALA A 31 -23.59 -36.88 -12.83
N SER A 32 -22.34 -37.09 -12.39
CA SER A 32 -22.00 -38.03 -11.31
C SER A 32 -21.30 -37.32 -10.16
N SER A 33 -21.93 -37.32 -8.98
CA SER A 33 -21.43 -36.69 -7.74
C SER A 33 -20.02 -37.16 -7.31
N SER A 34 -19.55 -38.29 -7.84
CA SER A 34 -18.24 -38.89 -7.55
C SER A 34 -17.04 -38.24 -8.25
N SER A 35 -17.24 -37.34 -9.21
CA SER A 35 -16.12 -36.70 -9.96
C SER A 35 -15.81 -35.26 -9.54
N ARG A 36 -16.63 -34.66 -8.66
CA ARG A 36 -16.41 -33.28 -8.20
C ARG A 36 -15.17 -33.19 -7.30
N ILE A 37 -14.36 -32.15 -7.51
CA ILE A 37 -13.20 -31.89 -6.67
C ILE A 37 -13.66 -31.55 -5.25
N PRO A 38 -13.18 -32.28 -4.23
CA PRO A 38 -13.57 -32.02 -2.86
C PRO A 38 -13.10 -30.65 -2.37
N LEU A 39 -13.90 -30.04 -1.51
CA LEU A 39 -13.61 -28.74 -0.90
C LEU A 39 -12.24 -28.70 -0.19
N PHE A 40 -11.74 -29.82 0.33
CA PHE A 40 -10.43 -29.85 0.98
C PHE A 40 -9.27 -29.50 0.01
N VAL A 41 -9.40 -29.79 -1.29
CA VAL A 41 -8.37 -29.46 -2.29
C VAL A 41 -8.28 -27.94 -2.45
N LEU A 42 -9.42 -27.26 -2.56
CA LEU A 42 -9.52 -25.80 -2.58
C LEU A 42 -8.99 -25.18 -1.28
N LEU A 43 -9.36 -25.75 -0.14
CA LEU A 43 -8.83 -25.32 1.15
C LEU A 43 -7.31 -25.47 1.18
N PHE A 44 -6.76 -26.59 0.72
CA PHE A 44 -5.32 -26.83 0.70
C PHE A 44 -4.59 -25.83 -0.20
N THR A 45 -5.10 -25.54 -1.39
CA THR A 45 -4.49 -24.54 -2.28
C THR A 45 -4.52 -23.14 -1.65
N LEU A 46 -5.62 -22.75 -0.99
CA LEU A 46 -5.72 -21.50 -0.23
C LEU A 46 -4.84 -21.43 1.03
N ARG A 47 -4.32 -22.57 1.51
CA ARG A 47 -3.38 -22.62 2.66
C ARG A 47 -1.94 -22.31 2.24
N ARG A 48 -1.61 -22.45 0.96
CA ARG A 48 -0.24 -22.29 0.45
C ARG A 48 0.29 -20.87 0.72
N LYS A 49 1.61 -20.78 0.92
CA LYS A 49 2.32 -19.49 1.04
C LYS A 49 2.46 -18.87 -0.36
N ALA A 50 2.62 -17.54 -0.44
CA ALA A 50 2.79 -16.78 -1.69
C ALA A 50 1.68 -16.92 -2.77
N ILE A 51 0.40 -16.89 -2.40
CA ILE A 51 -0.69 -16.74 -3.39
C ILE A 51 -0.57 -15.34 -4.04
N ASN A 52 -0.51 -15.27 -5.36
CA ASN A 52 -0.50 -14.01 -6.11
C ASN A 52 -1.91 -13.64 -6.64
N LEU A 53 -2.01 -12.49 -7.33
CA LEU A 53 -3.28 -11.96 -7.82
C LEU A 53 -3.98 -12.89 -8.83
N LYS A 54 -3.24 -13.45 -9.80
CA LYS A 54 -3.75 -14.40 -10.79
C LYS A 54 -4.30 -15.68 -10.12
N ALA A 55 -3.58 -16.22 -9.14
CA ALA A 55 -4.03 -17.38 -8.38
C ALA A 55 -5.29 -17.06 -7.56
N LEU A 56 -5.36 -15.91 -6.91
CA LEU A 56 -6.53 -15.49 -6.13
C LEU A 56 -7.80 -15.40 -7.01
N ASN A 57 -7.69 -14.80 -8.20
CA ASN A 57 -8.81 -14.69 -9.13
C ASN A 57 -9.38 -16.08 -9.53
N LEU A 58 -8.50 -17.01 -9.91
CA LEU A 58 -8.88 -18.37 -10.27
C LEU A 58 -9.54 -19.12 -9.10
N LEU A 59 -9.00 -18.96 -7.88
CA LEU A 59 -9.54 -19.61 -6.69
C LEU A 59 -10.89 -19.01 -6.27
N LEU A 60 -11.09 -17.70 -6.41
CA LEU A 60 -12.38 -17.04 -6.15
C LEU A 60 -13.45 -17.50 -7.13
N THR A 61 -13.13 -17.52 -8.42
CA THR A 61 -14.06 -18.03 -9.45
C THR A 61 -14.45 -19.47 -9.15
N HIS A 62 -13.47 -20.32 -8.86
CA HIS A 62 -13.76 -21.70 -8.53
C HIS A 62 -14.61 -21.83 -7.26
N SER A 63 -14.42 -20.95 -6.27
CA SER A 63 -15.23 -20.93 -5.04
C SER A 63 -16.69 -20.60 -5.33
N TRP A 64 -16.94 -19.59 -6.18
CA TRP A 64 -18.29 -19.23 -6.63
C TRP A 64 -18.99 -20.40 -7.31
N ASP A 65 -18.35 -20.96 -8.33
CA ASP A 65 -18.90 -22.09 -9.08
C ASP A 65 -19.16 -23.31 -8.17
N MET A 66 -18.24 -23.61 -7.24
CA MET A 66 -18.34 -24.79 -6.37
C MET A 66 -19.46 -24.65 -5.32
N LEU A 67 -19.73 -23.42 -4.86
CA LEU A 67 -20.74 -23.18 -3.82
C LEU A 67 -22.14 -22.96 -4.38
N LEU A 68 -22.27 -22.37 -5.57
CA LEU A 68 -23.55 -21.89 -6.10
C LEU A 68 -23.94 -22.47 -7.48
N ASP A 69 -23.14 -23.39 -8.04
CA ASP A 69 -23.38 -24.10 -9.32
C ASP A 69 -23.98 -23.18 -10.40
N VAL A 70 -23.33 -22.03 -10.62
CA VAL A 70 -23.73 -21.06 -11.64
C VAL A 70 -23.35 -21.64 -13.00
N GLN A 71 -24.28 -22.37 -13.62
CA GLN A 71 -24.16 -22.80 -15.01
C GLN A 71 -24.05 -21.56 -15.91
N PRO A 72 -22.95 -21.37 -16.66
CA PRO A 72 -22.78 -20.23 -17.55
C PRO A 72 -23.72 -20.39 -18.76
N GLY A 73 -24.92 -19.80 -18.69
CA GLY A 73 -25.88 -19.85 -19.80
C GLY A 73 -27.34 -19.60 -19.45
N ARG A 74 -27.75 -19.62 -18.17
CA ARG A 74 -29.10 -19.15 -17.81
C ARG A 74 -29.08 -17.63 -17.67
N THR A 75 -29.56 -16.96 -18.71
CA THR A 75 -29.95 -15.55 -18.67
C THR A 75 -30.85 -15.32 -17.47
N VAL A 76 -30.45 -14.40 -16.59
CA VAL A 76 -31.37 -13.78 -15.64
C VAL A 76 -32.43 -13.07 -16.48
N PRO A 77 -33.73 -13.40 -16.38
CA PRO A 77 -34.75 -12.60 -17.04
C PRO A 77 -34.66 -11.19 -16.46
N GLN A 78 -34.37 -10.21 -17.31
CA GLN A 78 -34.49 -8.81 -16.95
C GLN A 78 -35.98 -8.51 -16.79
N THR A 79 -36.49 -8.55 -15.57
CA THR A 79 -37.81 -7.98 -15.27
C THR A 79 -37.62 -6.51 -14.91
N GLN A 80 -38.27 -5.64 -15.67
CA GLN A 80 -38.38 -4.22 -15.41
C GLN A 80 -39.08 -3.99 -14.06
N ALA A 81 -38.55 -3.03 -13.30
CA ALA A 81 -39.13 -2.42 -12.10
C ALA A 81 -39.45 -3.35 -10.91
N GLY A 82 -38.60 -3.26 -9.87
CA GLY A 82 -39.00 -3.42 -8.46
C GLY A 82 -39.36 -4.84 -8.00
N ILE A 83 -38.58 -5.35 -7.04
CA ILE A 83 -38.72 -6.66 -6.37
C ILE A 83 -38.02 -7.80 -7.13
N GLN A 84 -36.73 -7.98 -6.82
CA GLN A 84 -36.00 -9.21 -7.13
C GLN A 84 -36.55 -10.36 -6.28
N LEU A 85 -37.49 -11.14 -6.82
CA LEU A 85 -37.77 -12.49 -6.34
C LEU A 85 -36.67 -13.41 -6.89
N MET A 86 -35.73 -13.80 -6.02
CA MET A 86 -34.79 -14.88 -6.29
C MET A 86 -35.56 -16.19 -6.55
N PRO A 87 -35.09 -17.10 -7.42
CA PRO A 87 -35.73 -18.38 -7.63
C PRO A 87 -35.79 -19.14 -6.31
N SER A 88 -36.99 -19.33 -5.80
CA SER A 88 -37.31 -20.14 -4.63
C SER A 88 -36.92 -21.59 -4.86
N SER A 89 -36.37 -22.23 -3.82
CA SER A 89 -36.40 -23.68 -3.53
C SER A 89 -35.26 -24.63 -3.98
N LEU A 90 -34.11 -24.16 -4.50
CA LEU A 90 -32.95 -25.06 -4.67
C LEU A 90 -31.98 -24.92 -3.49
N LYS A 91 -31.87 -25.96 -2.67
CA LYS A 91 -30.85 -26.05 -1.62
C LYS A 91 -29.46 -25.83 -2.26
N PRO A 92 -28.59 -24.99 -1.67
CA PRO A 92 -27.26 -24.75 -2.20
C PRO A 92 -26.47 -26.05 -2.38
N THR A 93 -25.85 -26.23 -3.54
CA THR A 93 -25.18 -27.45 -3.97
C THR A 93 -24.06 -27.91 -3.01
N TRP A 94 -23.45 -26.97 -2.27
CA TRP A 94 -22.44 -27.28 -1.26
C TRP A 94 -22.99 -28.05 -0.06
N MET A 95 -24.31 -28.00 0.23
CA MET A 95 -24.92 -28.77 1.32
C MET A 95 -24.78 -30.29 1.10
N VAL A 96 -24.55 -30.72 -0.14
CA VAL A 96 -24.23 -32.11 -0.50
C VAL A 96 -22.73 -32.43 -0.27
N SER A 97 -21.88 -31.40 -0.15
CA SER A 97 -20.43 -31.48 -0.30
C SER A 97 -19.61 -31.14 0.96
N GLY A 98 -20.20 -30.53 2.01
CA GLY A 98 -19.47 -30.25 3.25
C GLY A 98 -20.25 -29.53 4.35
N ASP A 99 -19.70 -29.55 5.58
CA ASP A 99 -20.27 -28.93 6.78
C ASP A 99 -20.14 -27.39 6.79
N ASP A 100 -21.08 -26.71 7.47
CA ASP A 100 -21.07 -25.24 7.71
C ASP A 100 -19.69 -24.74 8.17
N ASN A 101 -19.03 -25.48 9.07
CA ASN A 101 -17.73 -25.13 9.63
C ASN A 101 -16.64 -25.14 8.56
N THR A 102 -16.68 -26.09 7.63
CA THR A 102 -15.71 -26.22 6.54
C THR A 102 -15.87 -25.05 5.55
N VAL A 103 -17.11 -24.65 5.29
CA VAL A 103 -17.44 -23.46 4.50
C VAL A 103 -16.98 -22.18 5.20
N MET A 104 -17.17 -22.06 6.53
CA MET A 104 -16.61 -20.94 7.27
C MET A 104 -15.08 -20.88 7.21
N ILE A 105 -14.40 -22.03 7.24
CA ILE A 105 -12.94 -22.09 7.07
C ILE A 105 -12.54 -21.59 5.66
N LEU A 106 -13.33 -21.90 4.63
CA LEU A 106 -13.12 -21.37 3.27
C LEU A 106 -13.19 -19.85 3.28
N PHE A 107 -14.26 -19.27 3.81
CA PHE A 107 -14.43 -17.81 3.93
C PHE A 107 -13.31 -17.13 4.73
N VAL A 108 -12.87 -17.75 5.83
CA VAL A 108 -11.72 -17.28 6.61
C VAL A 108 -10.45 -17.23 5.75
N ARG A 109 -10.20 -18.24 4.92
CA ARG A 109 -9.01 -18.29 4.04
C ARG A 109 -9.11 -17.29 2.89
N LEU A 110 -10.29 -17.17 2.27
CA LEU A 110 -10.54 -16.21 1.20
C LEU A 110 -10.36 -14.77 1.65
N ILE A 111 -10.96 -14.37 2.79
CA ILE A 111 -10.76 -13.02 3.36
C ILE A 111 -9.29 -12.78 3.67
N ARG A 112 -8.59 -13.77 4.25
CA ARG A 112 -7.16 -13.63 4.55
C ARG A 112 -6.32 -13.43 3.29
N ALA A 113 -6.66 -14.07 2.18
CA ALA A 113 -5.98 -13.90 0.91
C ALA A 113 -6.33 -12.54 0.27
N ALA A 114 -7.62 -12.18 0.21
CA ALA A 114 -8.10 -10.90 -0.31
C ALA A 114 -7.45 -9.71 0.42
N ARG A 115 -7.49 -9.68 1.76
CA ARG A 115 -6.85 -8.61 2.55
C ARG A 115 -5.34 -8.47 2.35
N ARG A 116 -4.67 -9.53 1.90
CA ARG A 116 -3.22 -9.51 1.63
C ARG A 116 -2.88 -9.06 0.22
N ILE A 117 -3.74 -9.35 -0.76
CA ILE A 117 -3.43 -9.23 -2.18
C ILE A 117 -4.35 -8.24 -2.89
N SER A 118 -5.67 -8.38 -2.73
CA SER A 118 -6.69 -7.56 -3.38
C SER A 118 -7.89 -7.33 -2.45
N PRO A 119 -7.96 -6.15 -1.81
CA PRO A 119 -9.11 -5.75 -1.00
C PRO A 119 -10.43 -5.68 -1.78
N GLU A 120 -10.39 -5.43 -3.09
CA GLU A 120 -11.59 -5.33 -3.95
C GLU A 120 -12.44 -6.61 -3.94
N ALA A 121 -11.79 -7.77 -3.78
CA ALA A 121 -12.48 -9.05 -3.67
C ALA A 121 -13.35 -9.20 -2.40
N LEU A 122 -13.20 -8.33 -1.38
CA LEU A 122 -13.97 -8.45 -0.13
C LEU A 122 -15.47 -8.29 -0.33
N MET A 123 -15.89 -7.45 -1.28
CA MET A 123 -17.32 -7.30 -1.59
C MET A 123 -17.88 -8.60 -2.17
N SER A 124 -17.23 -9.12 -3.22
CA SER A 124 -17.57 -10.40 -3.83
C SER A 124 -17.64 -11.54 -2.80
N ILE A 125 -16.66 -11.62 -1.88
CA ILE A 125 -16.66 -12.65 -0.85
C ILE A 125 -17.83 -12.46 0.13
N SER A 126 -18.25 -11.23 0.39
CA SER A 126 -19.39 -10.92 1.25
C SER A 126 -20.71 -11.30 0.57
N ASP A 127 -20.86 -11.01 -0.72
CA ASP A 127 -22.02 -11.43 -1.52
C ASP A 127 -22.12 -12.97 -1.61
N MET A 128 -20.97 -13.64 -1.77
CA MET A 128 -20.91 -15.10 -1.74
C MET A 128 -21.31 -15.65 -0.37
N PHE A 129 -20.87 -15.02 0.71
CA PHE A 129 -21.24 -15.40 2.08
C PHE A 129 -22.74 -15.28 2.33
N THR A 130 -23.35 -14.18 1.92
CA THR A 130 -24.78 -13.93 2.12
C THR A 130 -25.63 -14.79 1.21
N SER A 131 -25.17 -15.12 0.00
CA SER A 131 -25.84 -16.11 -0.86
C SER A 131 -25.83 -17.52 -0.24
N VAL A 132 -24.78 -17.87 0.50
CA VAL A 132 -24.60 -19.20 1.10
C VAL A 132 -25.37 -19.36 2.42
N PHE A 133 -25.27 -18.39 3.34
CA PHE A 133 -25.89 -18.46 4.67
C PHE A 133 -27.20 -17.68 4.79
N GLY A 134 -27.52 -16.81 3.82
CA GLY A 134 -28.74 -16.01 3.80
C GLY A 134 -29.95 -16.70 3.17
N TYR A 135 -29.80 -17.89 2.58
CA TYR A 135 -30.93 -18.72 2.11
C TYR A 135 -31.98 -18.94 3.21
N ASP A 136 -31.53 -19.11 4.45
CA ASP A 136 -32.40 -19.37 5.59
C ASP A 136 -33.28 -18.15 5.97
N ALA A 137 -32.97 -16.93 5.50
CA ALA A 137 -33.76 -15.73 5.79
C ALA A 137 -35.19 -15.80 5.22
N VAL A 138 -35.41 -16.63 4.20
CA VAL A 138 -36.71 -16.81 3.52
C VAL A 138 -37.43 -18.08 4.01
N ALA A 139 -36.83 -18.86 4.93
CA ALA A 139 -37.42 -20.10 5.43
C ALA A 139 -38.46 -19.81 6.53
N GLU A 140 -39.68 -20.34 6.38
CA GLU A 140 -40.85 -20.05 7.22
C GLU A 140 -40.69 -20.40 8.71
N THR A 141 -39.78 -21.31 9.08
CA THR A 141 -39.49 -21.64 10.50
C THR A 141 -38.02 -21.96 10.74
N MET A 142 -37.28 -21.04 11.36
CA MET A 142 -35.89 -21.25 11.76
C MET A 142 -35.76 -21.84 13.17
N ASN A 143 -34.96 -22.92 13.29
CA ASN A 143 -34.64 -23.52 14.59
C ASN A 143 -33.68 -22.63 15.41
N ASP A 144 -33.95 -22.44 16.71
CA ASP A 144 -33.10 -21.70 17.66
C ASP A 144 -31.61 -22.10 17.62
N LYS A 145 -31.31 -23.39 17.43
CA LYS A 145 -29.92 -23.86 17.30
C LYS A 145 -29.26 -23.30 16.04
N ARG A 146 -29.99 -23.24 14.93
CA ARG A 146 -29.52 -22.67 13.65
C ARG A 146 -29.39 -21.15 13.78
N MET A 147 -30.38 -20.49 14.37
CA MET A 147 -30.36 -19.05 14.65
C MET A 147 -29.11 -18.65 15.43
N ARG A 148 -28.81 -19.31 16.56
CA ARG A 148 -27.59 -19.05 17.35
C ARG A 148 -26.29 -19.25 16.56
N ARG A 149 -26.24 -20.25 15.66
CA ARG A 149 -25.09 -20.48 14.78
C ARG A 149 -24.94 -19.35 13.76
N LEU A 150 -26.03 -18.92 13.12
CA LEU A 150 -26.02 -17.81 12.16
C LEU A 150 -25.58 -16.49 12.83
N VAL A 151 -26.11 -16.17 14.01
CA VAL A 151 -25.65 -15.02 14.81
C VAL A 151 -24.14 -15.10 15.04
N THR A 152 -23.63 -16.27 15.41
CA THR A 152 -22.20 -16.48 15.62
C THR A 152 -21.40 -16.30 14.32
N TYR A 153 -21.84 -16.87 13.20
CA TYR A 153 -21.13 -16.80 11.92
C TYR A 153 -21.12 -15.39 11.34
N TYR A 154 -22.25 -14.69 11.31
CA TYR A 154 -22.33 -13.31 10.82
C TYR A 154 -21.47 -12.37 11.66
N ASN A 155 -21.58 -12.41 12.99
CA ASN A 155 -20.76 -11.57 13.86
C ASN A 155 -19.26 -11.91 13.77
N LYS A 156 -18.92 -13.19 13.58
CA LYS A 156 -17.53 -13.59 13.34
C LYS A 156 -17.02 -13.04 12.02
N PHE A 157 -17.83 -13.11 10.97
CA PHE A 157 -17.49 -12.66 9.64
C PHE A 157 -17.34 -11.14 9.58
N LEU A 158 -18.21 -10.38 10.27
CA LEU A 158 -18.03 -8.94 10.52
C LEU A 158 -16.66 -8.66 11.14
N SER A 159 -16.28 -9.37 12.21
CA SER A 159 -14.96 -9.19 12.83
C SER A 159 -13.80 -9.54 11.91
N LEU A 160 -13.95 -10.52 11.00
CA LEU A 160 -12.91 -10.91 10.05
C LEU A 160 -12.70 -9.86 8.96
N LEU A 161 -13.79 -9.28 8.45
CA LEU A 161 -13.76 -8.17 7.50
C LEU A 161 -13.15 -6.90 8.10
N ALA A 162 -13.41 -6.64 9.38
CA ALA A 162 -12.89 -5.46 10.09
C ALA A 162 -11.38 -5.51 10.43
N VAL A 163 -10.68 -6.61 10.16
CA VAL A 163 -9.22 -6.63 10.35
C VAL A 163 -8.57 -5.85 9.19
N PRO A 164 -7.69 -4.85 9.44
CA PRO A 164 -7.09 -4.04 8.38
C PRO A 164 -6.48 -4.88 7.25
N CYS A 165 -6.65 -4.38 6.01
CA CYS A 165 -5.95 -4.90 4.84
C CYS A 165 -4.45 -4.60 4.94
N ARG A 166 -3.62 -5.39 4.24
CA ARG A 166 -2.19 -5.11 4.11
C ARG A 166 -1.88 -4.16 2.96
N VAL A 167 -2.63 -4.29 1.87
CA VAL A 167 -2.62 -3.35 0.76
C VAL A 167 -3.34 -2.09 1.21
N GLU A 168 -2.69 -0.94 1.12
CA GLU A 168 -3.20 0.40 1.44
C GLU A 168 -4.31 0.41 2.51
N PRO A 169 -3.95 0.18 3.79
CA PRO A 169 -4.93 -0.15 4.83
C PRO A 169 -6.02 0.92 5.02
N TYR A 170 -5.65 2.21 4.90
CA TYR A 170 -6.58 3.32 5.04
C TYR A 170 -7.52 3.47 3.84
N ALA A 171 -7.01 3.39 2.61
CA ALA A 171 -7.83 3.43 1.39
C ALA A 171 -8.81 2.24 1.32
N SER A 172 -8.34 1.06 1.75
CA SER A 172 -9.14 -0.17 1.77
C SER A 172 -10.31 -0.16 2.77
N THR A 173 -10.30 0.74 3.76
CA THR A 173 -11.39 0.81 4.77
C THR A 173 -12.76 1.07 4.14
N VAL A 174 -12.79 1.71 2.97
CA VAL A 174 -14.03 1.96 2.21
C VAL A 174 -14.69 0.67 1.78
N ILE A 175 -13.88 -0.24 1.22
CA ILE A 175 -14.35 -1.54 0.73
C ILE A 175 -14.76 -2.40 1.92
N GLN A 176 -13.98 -2.36 3.01
CA GLN A 176 -14.34 -3.05 4.26
C GLN A 176 -15.67 -2.53 4.83
N GLN A 177 -15.90 -1.22 4.81
CA GLN A 177 -17.15 -0.62 5.29
C GLN A 177 -18.33 -1.08 4.42
N ARG A 178 -18.20 -1.00 3.10
CA ARG A 178 -19.27 -1.45 2.19
C ARG A 178 -19.60 -2.93 2.46
N SER A 179 -18.58 -3.77 2.63
CA SER A 179 -18.74 -5.20 2.91
C SER A 179 -19.45 -5.45 4.26
N ILE A 180 -19.09 -4.71 5.30
CA ILE A 180 -19.73 -4.78 6.63
C ILE A 180 -21.18 -4.30 6.57
N PHE A 181 -21.45 -3.19 5.89
CA PHE A 181 -22.81 -2.64 5.78
C PHE A 181 -23.72 -3.52 4.93
N HIS A 182 -23.19 -4.18 3.90
CA HIS A 182 -23.91 -5.21 3.17
C HIS A 182 -24.38 -6.32 4.12
N LEU A 183 -23.49 -6.88 4.94
CA LEU A 183 -23.86 -7.92 5.92
C LEU A 183 -24.88 -7.45 6.95
N LEU A 184 -24.72 -6.22 7.49
CA LEU A 184 -25.68 -5.68 8.45
C LEU A 184 -27.08 -5.53 7.84
N ARG A 185 -27.18 -5.15 6.56
CA ARG A 185 -28.45 -5.09 5.82
C ARG A 185 -29.02 -6.50 5.57
N GLU A 186 -28.19 -7.50 5.34
CA GLU A 186 -28.67 -8.88 5.23
C GLU A 186 -29.15 -9.43 6.58
N MET A 187 -28.48 -9.08 7.68
CA MET A 187 -28.88 -9.48 9.04
C MET A 187 -30.29 -9.01 9.42
N THR A 188 -30.76 -7.89 8.85
CA THR A 188 -32.12 -7.37 9.10
C THR A 188 -33.20 -8.08 8.30
N LYS A 189 -32.86 -8.88 7.30
CA LYS A 189 -33.85 -9.60 6.47
C LYS A 189 -34.36 -10.89 7.11
N PHE A 190 -33.66 -11.38 8.13
CA PHE A 190 -34.08 -12.55 8.88
C PHE A 190 -35.29 -12.23 9.76
N ASP A 191 -36.14 -13.23 10.00
CA ASP A 191 -37.26 -13.13 10.94
C ASP A 191 -37.12 -14.18 12.06
N PRO A 192 -36.84 -13.77 13.33
CA PRO A 192 -36.50 -12.41 13.76
C PRO A 192 -35.11 -11.95 13.27
N PRO A 193 -34.86 -10.62 13.20
CA PRO A 193 -33.56 -10.08 12.77
C PRO A 193 -32.38 -10.59 13.61
N LEU A 194 -31.25 -10.85 12.96
CA LEU A 194 -30.05 -11.33 13.65
C LEU A 194 -29.44 -10.22 14.52
N PRO A 195 -29.29 -10.41 15.84
CA PRO A 195 -28.70 -9.39 16.71
C PRO A 195 -27.20 -9.17 16.43
N VAL A 196 -26.78 -7.90 16.52
CA VAL A 196 -25.36 -7.52 16.49
C VAL A 196 -24.78 -7.69 17.89
N THR A 197 -23.76 -8.53 18.01
CA THR A 197 -23.05 -8.76 19.28
C THR A 197 -21.98 -7.71 19.52
N ARG A 198 -21.41 -7.68 20.73
CA ARG A 198 -20.20 -6.89 21.04
C ARG A 198 -19.06 -7.09 20.01
N GLU A 199 -18.81 -8.33 19.54
CA GLU A 199 -17.78 -8.57 18.50
C GLU A 199 -18.13 -7.87 17.17
N GLY A 200 -19.43 -7.80 16.83
CA GLY A 200 -19.95 -7.06 15.67
C GLY A 200 -19.82 -5.54 15.83
N TYR A 201 -20.21 -4.97 16.97
CA TYR A 201 -20.05 -3.52 17.23
C TYR A 201 -18.58 -3.11 17.20
N HIS A 202 -17.68 -3.86 17.84
CA HIS A 202 -16.24 -3.60 17.75
C HIS A 202 -15.75 -3.68 16.30
N ALA A 203 -16.28 -4.59 15.47
CA ALA A 203 -15.94 -4.67 14.06
C ALA A 203 -16.34 -3.39 13.30
N VAL A 204 -17.55 -2.87 13.53
CA VAL A 204 -18.02 -1.60 12.95
C VAL A 204 -17.16 -0.44 13.42
N THR A 205 -16.92 -0.31 14.73
CA THR A 205 -16.10 0.75 15.33
C THR A 205 -14.68 0.78 14.73
N ARG A 206 -14.07 -0.39 14.52
CA ARG A 206 -12.71 -0.50 13.92
C ARG A 206 -12.64 0.02 12.49
N VAL A 207 -13.64 -0.28 11.68
CA VAL A 207 -13.66 0.19 10.28
C VAL A 207 -14.00 1.67 10.21
N GLN A 208 -14.96 2.14 11.03
CA GLN A 208 -15.32 3.56 11.08
C GLN A 208 -14.16 4.43 11.57
N GLY A 209 -13.38 3.97 12.56
CA GLY A 209 -12.18 4.68 13.03
C GLY A 209 -11.10 4.88 11.96
N GLY A 210 -11.05 4.01 10.94
CA GLY A 210 -10.10 4.09 9.84
C GLY A 210 -10.59 4.89 8.62
N ARG A 211 -11.82 5.42 8.62
CA ARG A 211 -12.40 6.20 7.51
C ARG A 211 -11.98 7.68 7.58
N PRO A 212 -11.96 8.41 6.45
CA PRO A 212 -11.85 9.87 6.47
C PRO A 212 -13.05 10.51 7.19
N LYS A 213 -12.84 11.72 7.72
CA LYS A 213 -13.88 12.53 8.35
C LYS A 213 -15.02 12.83 7.35
N LEU A 214 -16.28 12.74 7.80
CA LEU A 214 -17.44 13.28 7.05
C LEU A 214 -17.37 14.81 6.99
N SER A 215 -18.13 15.42 6.09
CA SER A 215 -18.33 16.87 6.03
C SER A 215 -18.68 17.49 7.39
N ALA A 216 -19.60 16.89 8.14
CA ALA A 216 -19.95 17.34 9.50
C ALA A 216 -18.77 17.19 10.49
N GLU A 217 -17.99 16.12 10.41
CA GLU A 217 -16.81 15.92 11.28
C GLU A 217 -15.66 16.88 10.91
N ARG A 218 -15.54 17.24 9.62
CA ARG A 218 -14.55 18.20 9.12
C ARG A 218 -14.87 19.61 9.61
N THR A 219 -16.12 20.04 9.47
CA THR A 219 -16.58 21.33 10.01
C THR A 219 -16.43 21.38 11.53
N TRP A 220 -16.77 20.31 12.26
CA TRP A 220 -16.48 20.21 13.68
C TRP A 220 -14.99 20.34 14.01
N ALA A 221 -14.11 19.70 13.23
CA ALA A 221 -12.67 19.79 13.42
C ALA A 221 -12.13 21.21 13.17
N GLU A 222 -12.76 21.98 12.27
CA GLU A 222 -12.43 23.39 12.02
C GLU A 222 -12.88 24.32 13.16
N PHE A 223 -13.96 23.99 13.86
CA PHE A 223 -14.45 24.72 15.03
C PHE A 223 -13.69 24.42 16.33
N LYS A 224 -12.73 23.51 16.30
CA LYS A 224 -11.92 23.23 17.50
C LYS A 224 -10.96 24.38 17.80
N ALA A 225 -10.98 24.81 19.04
CA ALA A 225 -10.09 25.81 19.60
C ALA A 225 -8.63 25.48 19.34
N LYS A 226 -7.83 26.55 19.21
CA LYS A 226 -6.37 26.43 19.15
C LYS A 226 -5.73 26.13 20.50
N SER A 227 -6.46 26.35 21.59
CA SER A 227 -6.07 25.94 22.94
C SER A 227 -6.25 24.44 23.19
N TRP A 228 -5.66 23.94 24.27
CA TRP A 228 -5.82 22.58 24.76
C TRP A 228 -6.44 22.58 26.17
N PRO A 229 -7.57 21.88 26.42
CA PRO A 229 -8.30 21.01 25.49
C PRO A 229 -9.02 21.77 24.35
N PRO A 230 -9.19 21.14 23.17
CA PRO A 230 -9.76 21.76 21.97
C PRO A 230 -11.29 21.86 22.02
N TRP A 231 -11.82 22.73 22.89
CA TRP A 231 -13.25 23.04 22.96
C TRP A 231 -13.78 23.70 21.68
N LYS A 232 -15.10 23.70 21.47
CA LYS A 232 -15.71 24.38 20.32
C LYS A 232 -15.53 25.89 20.48
N GLU A 233 -15.04 26.55 19.44
CA GLU A 233 -15.02 28.01 19.29
C GLU A 233 -15.95 28.40 18.15
N ASP A 234 -16.97 29.19 18.47
CA ASP A 234 -17.87 29.77 17.48
C ASP A 234 -17.14 30.94 16.79
N LYS A 235 -16.93 30.84 15.47
CA LYS A 235 -16.17 31.85 14.71
C LYS A 235 -17.08 32.95 14.18
N LEU A 236 -18.32 32.59 13.83
CA LEU A 236 -19.36 33.47 13.30
C LEU A 236 -20.62 33.34 14.14
N GLY A 237 -21.48 34.38 14.16
CA GLY A 237 -22.76 34.34 14.89
C GLY A 237 -23.70 33.22 14.44
N ILE A 238 -23.63 32.81 13.17
CA ILE A 238 -24.38 31.67 12.61
C ILE A 238 -23.87 30.30 13.06
N ASP A 239 -22.69 30.21 13.68
CA ASP A 239 -22.11 28.95 14.14
C ASP A 239 -22.73 28.46 15.46
N VAL A 240 -23.38 29.37 16.19
CA VAL A 240 -24.14 29.06 17.41
C VAL A 240 -25.31 28.13 17.06
N ASP A 241 -26.04 28.44 15.99
CA ASP A 241 -27.23 27.70 15.56
C ASP A 241 -26.92 26.28 15.06
N ARG A 242 -25.69 26.03 14.58
CA ARG A 242 -25.23 24.69 14.16
C ARG A 242 -25.10 23.69 15.31
N GLY A 243 -25.04 24.15 16.56
CA GLY A 243 -24.98 23.29 17.74
C GLY A 243 -23.75 22.38 17.79
N LEU A 244 -23.97 21.07 18.01
CA LEU A 244 -22.93 20.03 18.20
C LEU A 244 -22.86 19.03 17.03
N GLU A 245 -23.31 19.43 15.84
CA GLU A 245 -23.24 18.56 14.66
C GLU A 245 -21.78 18.17 14.36
N GLY A 246 -21.54 16.89 14.04
CA GLY A 246 -20.19 16.36 13.79
C GLY A 246 -19.34 16.12 15.04
N SER A 247 -19.76 16.63 16.21
CA SER A 247 -19.09 16.40 17.49
C SER A 247 -19.09 14.92 17.89
N LYS A 248 -20.20 14.24 17.63
CA LYS A 248 -20.28 12.78 17.69
C LYS A 248 -19.80 12.17 16.38
N SER A 249 -18.54 11.76 16.34
CA SER A 249 -17.98 11.05 15.19
C SER A 249 -18.71 9.73 14.86
N LYS A 250 -18.57 9.23 13.63
CA LYS A 250 -19.09 7.92 13.20
C LYS A 250 -18.66 6.80 14.14
N THR A 251 -17.43 6.88 14.65
CA THR A 251 -16.87 5.91 15.60
C THR A 251 -17.59 5.98 16.94
N ILE A 252 -17.83 7.17 17.50
CA ILE A 252 -18.59 7.28 18.75
C ILE A 252 -20.04 6.85 18.55
N GLY A 253 -20.64 7.11 17.38
CA GLY A 253 -21.98 6.63 17.05
C GLY A 253 -22.11 5.11 17.13
N SER A 254 -21.10 4.36 16.66
CA SER A 254 -21.04 2.90 16.81
C SER A 254 -20.94 2.46 18.27
N ILE A 255 -20.11 3.15 19.08
CA ILE A 255 -19.94 2.86 20.51
C ILE A 255 -21.21 3.19 21.30
N THR A 256 -21.91 4.28 20.97
CA THR A 256 -23.15 4.68 21.62
C THR A 256 -24.25 3.66 21.34
N ARG A 257 -24.43 3.19 20.09
CA ARG A 257 -25.38 2.12 19.77
C ARG A 257 -25.07 0.81 20.49
N MET A 258 -23.79 0.50 20.67
CA MET A 258 -23.37 -0.65 21.46
C MET A 258 -23.80 -0.52 22.94
N LYS A 259 -23.70 0.68 23.53
CA LYS A 259 -24.17 0.96 24.89
C LYS A 259 -25.69 0.90 24.99
N GLU A 260 -26.42 1.45 24.00
CA GLU A 260 -27.88 1.38 23.90
C GLU A 260 -28.37 -0.08 23.80
N ALA A 261 -27.61 -0.95 23.15
CA ALA A 261 -27.86 -2.39 23.11
C ALA A 261 -27.53 -3.13 24.45
N GLY A 262 -27.13 -2.41 25.50
CA GLY A 262 -26.90 -2.95 26.84
C GLY A 262 -25.46 -3.40 27.13
N TYR A 263 -24.49 -3.17 26.24
CA TYR A 263 -23.10 -3.56 26.47
C TYR A 263 -22.31 -2.47 27.22
N SER A 264 -21.72 -2.83 28.36
CA SER A 264 -20.81 -1.96 29.11
C SER A 264 -19.50 -1.66 28.34
N PRO A 265 -18.95 -0.44 28.42
CA PRO A 265 -17.70 -0.10 27.75
C PRO A 265 -16.49 -0.80 28.38
N THR A 266 -15.63 -1.37 27.56
CA THR A 266 -14.35 -1.98 27.95
C THR A 266 -13.21 -0.97 27.86
N ARG A 267 -12.02 -1.33 28.36
CA ARG A 267 -10.78 -0.57 28.14
C ARG A 267 -10.52 -0.27 26.66
N TRP A 268 -10.84 -1.20 25.76
CA TRP A 268 -10.71 -0.99 24.32
C TRP A 268 -11.68 0.08 23.81
N ASP A 269 -12.92 0.07 24.28
CA ASP A 269 -13.95 1.04 23.88
C ASP A 269 -13.59 2.46 24.35
N ARG A 270 -12.95 2.57 25.51
CA ARG A 270 -12.44 3.84 26.06
C ARG A 270 -11.32 4.43 25.19
N ILE A 271 -10.35 3.60 24.79
CA ILE A 271 -9.29 3.99 23.84
C ILE A 271 -9.90 4.44 22.50
N ALA A 272 -10.87 3.68 21.99
CA ALA A 272 -11.58 4.05 20.77
C ALA A 272 -12.36 5.36 20.93
N THR A 273 -12.89 5.66 22.12
CA THR A 273 -13.58 6.93 22.43
C THR A 273 -12.62 8.12 22.42
N ILE A 274 -11.44 7.99 23.03
CA ILE A 274 -10.38 9.01 23.02
C ILE A 274 -9.96 9.36 21.60
N LEU A 275 -9.70 8.35 20.77
CA LEU A 275 -9.31 8.57 19.37
C LEU A 275 -10.49 9.07 18.51
N ALA A 276 -11.72 8.82 18.93
CA ALA A 276 -12.95 9.30 18.29
C ALA A 276 -13.30 10.76 18.65
N GLY A 277 -12.46 11.44 19.45
CA GLY A 277 -12.55 12.88 19.73
C GLY A 277 -13.03 13.27 21.13
N TRP A 278 -13.15 12.31 22.06
CA TRP A 278 -13.61 12.56 23.42
C TRP A 278 -12.84 11.72 24.44
N ASP A 279 -12.26 12.35 25.45
CA ASP A 279 -11.62 11.65 26.55
C ASP A 279 -12.66 11.07 27.54
N ILE A 280 -12.21 10.18 28.42
CA ILE A 280 -13.04 9.46 29.39
C ILE A 280 -13.63 10.36 30.49
N ASP A 281 -13.05 11.53 30.69
CA ASP A 281 -13.51 12.58 31.60
C ASP A 281 -14.55 13.51 30.95
N GLY A 282 -14.76 13.40 29.64
CA GLY A 282 -15.67 14.24 28.87
C GLY A 282 -15.00 15.45 28.21
N THR A 283 -13.69 15.61 28.34
CA THR A 283 -12.95 16.65 27.61
C THR A 283 -12.81 16.29 26.13
N PRO A 284 -12.84 17.27 25.20
CA PRO A 284 -12.66 16.99 23.79
C PRO A 284 -11.19 16.67 23.48
N THR A 285 -10.96 15.79 22.51
CA THR A 285 -9.63 15.46 21.96
C THR A 285 -9.67 15.60 20.43
N ILE A 286 -8.53 15.48 19.74
CA ILE A 286 -8.53 15.47 18.27
C ILE A 286 -9.15 14.16 17.75
N GLN A 287 -10.04 14.29 16.77
CA GLN A 287 -10.64 13.14 16.10
C GLN A 287 -9.59 12.53 15.16
N THR A 288 -8.98 11.43 15.58
CA THR A 288 -7.83 10.83 14.91
C THR A 288 -8.23 9.57 14.15
N ARG A 289 -8.02 9.60 12.84
CA ARG A 289 -8.16 8.44 11.96
C ARG A 289 -7.15 7.37 12.36
N CYS A 290 -7.62 6.18 12.72
CA CYS A 290 -6.76 5.13 13.26
C CYS A 290 -7.21 3.71 12.91
N LEU A 291 -6.23 2.81 12.74
CA LEU A 291 -6.46 1.38 12.53
C LEU A 291 -6.44 0.65 13.88
N LEU A 292 -7.59 0.62 14.56
CA LEU A 292 -7.68 0.04 15.89
C LEU A 292 -7.36 -1.47 15.90
N PRO A 293 -6.52 -1.94 16.86
CA PRO A 293 -6.20 -3.36 16.97
C PRO A 293 -7.45 -4.17 17.33
N LYS A 294 -7.44 -5.47 17.02
CA LYS A 294 -8.54 -6.35 17.46
C LYS A 294 -8.55 -6.37 19.00
N PRO A 295 -9.71 -6.16 19.65
CA PRO A 295 -9.84 -6.31 21.09
C PRO A 295 -9.31 -7.67 21.54
N ASN A 296 -8.34 -7.69 22.45
CA ASN A 296 -7.83 -8.93 23.02
C ASN A 296 -8.62 -9.24 24.29
N PRO A 297 -9.50 -10.27 24.32
CA PRO A 297 -10.32 -10.56 25.49
C PRO A 297 -9.49 -10.85 26.76
N TYR A 298 -8.24 -11.30 26.63
CA TYR A 298 -7.34 -11.54 27.76
C TYR A 298 -6.69 -10.26 28.30
N ARG A 299 -6.32 -9.32 27.44
CA ARG A 299 -5.77 -8.00 27.84
C ARG A 299 -6.88 -7.01 28.26
N MET A 300 -8.12 -7.31 27.86
CA MET A 300 -9.31 -6.47 28.05
C MET A 300 -10.27 -7.03 29.10
N ARG A 301 -10.00 -8.22 29.66
CA ARG A 301 -10.66 -8.62 30.91
C ARG A 301 -10.08 -7.70 31.97
N ASP A 302 -10.95 -6.89 32.55
CA ASP A 302 -10.69 -6.13 33.77
C ASP A 302 -10.42 -7.12 34.93
N GLN A 303 -9.39 -7.97 34.82
CA GLN A 303 -8.84 -8.78 35.93
C GLN A 303 -7.85 -7.92 36.72
N HIS A 304 -7.25 -6.91 36.09
CA HIS A 304 -6.40 -5.94 36.77
C HIS A 304 -7.19 -5.10 37.78
N THR A 305 -8.48 -4.80 37.53
CA THR A 305 -9.38 -4.19 38.53
C THR A 305 -9.71 -5.12 39.68
N VAL A 306 -9.76 -6.44 39.47
CA VAL A 306 -10.01 -7.41 40.56
C VAL A 306 -8.76 -7.50 41.44
N TRP A 307 -7.58 -7.66 40.85
CA TRP A 307 -6.31 -7.68 41.60
C TRP A 307 -5.98 -6.34 42.27
N LEU A 308 -6.27 -5.18 41.64
CA LEU A 308 -6.09 -3.87 42.27
C LEU A 308 -7.19 -3.54 43.29
N LYS A 309 -8.42 -4.09 43.16
CA LYS A 309 -9.43 -4.02 44.23
C LYS A 309 -8.99 -4.83 45.45
N GLU A 310 -8.37 -5.99 45.25
CA GLU A 310 -7.76 -6.78 46.33
C GLU A 310 -6.55 -6.06 46.94
N LYS A 311 -5.68 -5.46 46.11
CA LYS A 311 -4.54 -4.66 46.60
C LYS A 311 -4.93 -3.33 47.25
N ARG A 312 -6.11 -2.77 46.95
CA ARG A 312 -6.68 -1.59 47.62
C ARG A 312 -6.97 -1.82 49.10
N GLN A 313 -7.24 -3.07 49.51
CA GLN A 313 -7.34 -3.38 50.93
C GLN A 313 -5.96 -3.38 51.62
N ALA A 314 -4.86 -3.44 50.84
CA ALA A 314 -3.49 -3.48 51.35
C ALA A 314 -2.70 -2.19 51.15
N SER A 315 -3.07 -1.31 50.21
CA SER A 315 -2.39 -0.03 49.97
C SER A 315 -3.39 1.13 49.94
N ASN A 316 -3.42 1.92 51.03
CA ASN A 316 -4.04 3.25 51.11
C ASN A 316 -3.35 4.22 50.14
N VAL A 317 -3.60 4.09 48.84
CA VAL A 317 -3.25 5.12 47.87
C VAL A 317 -4.53 5.86 47.53
N ASP A 318 -4.77 6.96 48.23
CA ASP A 318 -5.82 7.90 47.89
C ASP A 318 -5.54 8.46 46.49
N LEU A 319 -6.41 8.13 45.54
CA LEU A 319 -6.37 8.74 44.22
C LEU A 319 -6.68 10.23 44.40
N LEU A 320 -5.85 11.10 43.80
CA LEU A 320 -6.05 12.55 43.81
C LEU A 320 -7.51 12.90 43.40
N PRO A 321 -8.13 13.94 43.97
CA PRO A 321 -9.49 14.35 43.62
C PRO A 321 -9.65 14.56 42.10
N GLY A 322 -10.65 13.91 41.51
CA GLY A 322 -10.93 13.96 40.07
C GLY A 322 -10.36 12.80 39.24
N PHE A 323 -9.56 11.91 39.83
CA PHE A 323 -8.89 10.82 39.12
C PHE A 323 -9.76 9.56 38.99
N ARG A 324 -9.80 8.95 37.80
CA ARG A 324 -10.54 7.71 37.55
C ARG A 324 -9.59 6.52 37.50
N TYR A 325 -10.03 5.35 37.99
CA TYR A 325 -9.21 4.13 37.98
C TYR A 325 -8.69 3.79 36.56
N GLU A 326 -9.48 4.15 35.55
CA GLU A 326 -9.20 4.02 34.13
C GLU A 326 -7.92 4.71 33.65
N ASP A 327 -7.49 5.77 34.33
CA ASP A 327 -6.30 6.54 33.98
C ASP A 327 -4.99 5.79 34.30
N THR A 328 -5.05 4.68 35.05
CA THR A 328 -3.90 3.82 35.34
C THR A 328 -3.41 3.01 34.14
N TYR A 329 -4.17 2.99 33.04
CA TYR A 329 -3.87 2.17 31.88
C TYR A 329 -2.92 2.87 30.90
N HIS A 330 -1.71 2.33 30.71
CA HIS A 330 -0.71 2.91 29.77
C HIS A 330 -1.22 3.11 28.33
N ASP A 331 -2.10 2.23 27.85
CA ASP A 331 -2.65 2.34 26.50
C ASP A 331 -3.62 3.54 26.35
N VAL A 332 -4.21 4.01 27.47
CA VAL A 332 -5.03 5.24 27.52
C VAL A 332 -4.15 6.46 27.31
N TRP A 333 -3.00 6.54 27.99
CA TRP A 333 -2.03 7.61 27.80
C TRP A 333 -1.43 7.65 26.39
N ALA A 334 -1.13 6.48 25.81
CA ALA A 334 -0.72 6.39 24.41
C ALA A 334 -1.81 6.94 23.48
N ALA A 335 -3.09 6.62 23.73
CA ALA A 335 -4.21 7.15 22.97
C ALA A 335 -4.39 8.67 23.11
N ARG A 336 -4.19 9.22 24.32
CA ARG A 336 -4.21 10.67 24.59
C ARG A 336 -3.14 11.40 23.79
N ILE A 337 -1.89 10.93 23.84
CA ILE A 337 -0.77 11.50 23.08
C ILE A 337 -1.05 11.47 21.57
N ARG A 338 -1.61 10.35 21.07
CA ARG A 338 -2.00 10.22 19.66
C ARG A 338 -3.14 11.15 19.26
N ALA A 339 -4.02 11.51 20.18
CA ALA A 339 -5.18 12.36 19.97
C ALA A 339 -4.91 13.86 20.20
N THR A 340 -3.64 14.29 20.16
CA THR A 340 -3.25 15.71 20.19
C THR A 340 -3.02 16.26 18.78
N ARG A 341 -3.02 17.59 18.62
CA ARG A 341 -2.75 18.30 17.36
C ARG A 341 -1.27 18.69 17.23
N THR A 342 -0.67 19.27 18.27
CA THR A 342 0.71 19.82 18.20
C THR A 342 1.72 18.93 18.93
N MET A 343 3.02 19.30 18.85
CA MET A 343 4.09 18.61 19.57
C MET A 343 4.09 19.00 21.06
N LYS A 344 3.84 20.27 21.41
CA LYS A 344 3.76 20.69 22.82
C LYS A 344 2.58 20.06 23.56
N GLU A 345 1.42 19.92 22.92
CA GLU A 345 0.27 19.19 23.49
C GLU A 345 0.61 17.72 23.79
N ALA A 346 1.29 17.04 22.85
CA ALA A 346 1.75 15.66 23.02
C ALA A 346 2.76 15.54 24.18
N TRP A 347 3.70 16.48 24.26
CA TRP A 347 4.70 16.54 25.31
C TRP A 347 4.09 16.84 26.68
N ALA A 348 3.12 17.74 26.78
CA ALA A 348 2.37 18.01 28.01
C ALA A 348 1.64 16.74 28.52
N CYS A 349 1.00 15.98 27.62
CA CYS A 349 0.38 14.71 27.98
C CYS A 349 1.40 13.67 28.50
N PHE A 350 2.58 13.62 27.89
CA PHE A 350 3.67 12.75 28.33
C PHE A 350 4.20 13.14 29.72
N LEU A 351 4.42 14.43 29.96
CA LEU A 351 4.86 14.94 31.27
C LEU A 351 3.80 14.66 32.34
N SER A 352 2.52 14.88 32.04
CA SER A 352 1.42 14.57 32.96
C SER A 352 1.41 13.08 33.36
N CYS A 353 1.62 12.17 32.40
CA CYS A 353 1.75 10.74 32.70
C CYS A 353 2.94 10.45 33.63
N ARG A 354 4.08 11.12 33.42
CA ARG A 354 5.30 10.94 34.21
C ARG A 354 5.16 11.50 35.62
N ASP A 355 4.63 12.71 35.76
CA ASP A 355 4.51 13.43 37.02
C ASP A 355 3.50 12.75 37.96
N GLN A 356 2.53 12.02 37.40
CA GLN A 356 1.61 11.15 38.14
C GLN A 356 2.25 9.82 38.59
N GLY A 357 3.54 9.60 38.30
CA GLY A 357 4.28 8.41 38.72
C GLY A 357 3.96 7.15 37.91
N PHE A 358 3.28 7.25 36.75
CA PHE A 358 3.00 6.08 35.93
C PHE A 358 4.24 5.60 35.19
N ARG A 359 4.41 4.27 35.14
CA ARG A 359 5.46 3.65 34.36
C ARG A 359 5.31 4.01 32.87
N ILE A 360 6.32 4.64 32.30
CA ILE A 360 6.36 4.95 30.88
C ILE A 360 6.68 3.66 30.11
N THR A 361 5.82 3.29 29.16
CA THR A 361 5.96 2.06 28.38
C THR A 361 6.39 2.34 26.95
N ASN A 362 6.85 1.30 26.25
CA ASN A 362 7.19 1.35 24.83
C ASN A 362 6.03 1.89 23.95
N ASP A 363 4.77 1.63 24.32
CA ASP A 363 3.60 2.13 23.56
C ASP A 363 3.45 3.66 23.69
N ILE A 364 3.78 4.23 24.86
CA ILE A 364 3.77 5.69 25.08
C ILE A 364 4.94 6.34 24.30
N TYR A 365 6.14 5.78 24.40
CA TYR A 365 7.29 6.24 23.62
C TYR A 365 7.04 6.14 22.11
N PHE A 366 6.36 5.10 21.64
CA PHE A 366 6.00 4.96 20.22
C PHE A 366 5.19 6.15 19.72
N GLU A 367 4.12 6.52 20.43
CA GLU A 367 3.25 7.61 19.97
C GLU A 367 3.96 8.98 20.07
N LEU A 368 4.83 9.18 21.08
CA LEU A 368 5.64 10.38 21.20
C LEU A 368 6.73 10.49 20.13
N VAL A 369 7.49 9.42 19.88
CA VAL A 369 8.53 9.39 18.84
C VAL A 369 7.91 9.54 17.45
N GLU A 370 6.73 8.95 17.20
CA GLU A 370 5.98 9.18 15.95
C GLU A 370 5.66 10.69 15.81
N LYS A 371 5.17 11.35 16.87
CA LYS A 371 4.94 12.79 16.87
C LYS A 371 6.20 13.62 16.57
N VAL A 372 7.34 13.34 17.21
CA VAL A 372 8.60 14.08 16.97
C VAL A 372 9.05 13.94 15.51
N ILE A 373 9.09 12.71 14.98
CA ILE A 373 9.55 12.44 13.60
C ILE A 373 8.74 13.24 12.58
N TYR A 374 7.40 13.26 12.71
CA TYR A 374 6.56 13.96 11.74
C TYR A 374 6.50 15.47 11.96
N HIS A 375 6.82 15.95 13.16
CA HIS A 375 7.04 17.37 13.42
C HIS A 375 8.29 17.85 12.68
N ASP A 376 9.43 17.16 12.86
CA ASP A 376 10.71 17.55 12.25
C ASP A 376 10.65 17.46 10.72
N TYR A 377 10.02 16.41 10.20
CA TYR A 377 9.82 16.24 8.75
C TYR A 377 9.09 17.42 8.09
N LEU A 378 8.14 18.04 8.80
CA LEU A 378 7.37 19.18 8.30
C LEU A 378 8.12 20.51 8.43
N GLN A 379 9.12 20.60 9.31
CA GLN A 379 9.98 21.78 9.42
C GLN A 379 11.07 21.78 8.33
N ASP A 380 11.67 20.61 8.05
CA ASP A 380 12.77 20.48 7.08
C ASP A 380 12.33 20.57 5.62
N SER A 381 11.07 20.23 5.34
CA SER A 381 10.58 20.19 3.97
C SER A 381 9.72 21.41 3.66
N SER A 382 10.15 22.22 2.68
CA SER A 382 9.36 23.28 2.01
C SER A 382 8.17 22.73 1.22
N ARG A 383 7.67 21.54 1.60
CA ARG A 383 6.54 20.88 0.98
C ARG A 383 5.29 21.65 1.37
N ILE A 384 4.62 22.14 0.35
CA ILE A 384 3.31 22.77 0.43
C ILE A 384 2.41 21.85 1.27
N ARG A 385 2.00 22.33 2.46
CA ARG A 385 0.98 21.65 3.26
C ARG A 385 -0.21 21.44 2.35
N SER A 386 -0.74 20.22 2.28
CA SER A 386 -2.08 20.05 1.71
C SER A 386 -3.01 20.90 2.58
N THR A 387 -3.55 21.97 1.99
CA THR A 387 -4.53 22.86 2.63
C THR A 387 -5.79 22.10 3.05
N GLU A 388 -5.99 20.89 2.52
CA GLU A 388 -7.13 20.03 2.78
C GLU A 388 -6.94 19.14 4.02
N ALA A 389 -5.73 18.91 4.52
CA ALA A 389 -5.55 18.05 5.70
C ALA A 389 -6.03 18.77 6.97
N LEU A 390 -6.84 18.10 7.80
CA LEU A 390 -7.26 18.57 9.13
C LEU A 390 -6.59 17.75 10.24
N PRO A 391 -6.41 18.29 11.47
CA PRO A 391 -5.82 17.57 12.58
C PRO A 391 -6.42 16.17 12.78
N GLY A 392 -5.55 15.16 12.79
CA GLY A 392 -5.91 13.75 12.94
C GLY A 392 -6.38 13.05 11.66
N ASP A 393 -6.29 13.67 10.47
CA ASP A 393 -6.55 12.98 9.19
C ASP A 393 -5.38 12.06 8.79
N GLY A 394 -4.15 12.46 9.11
CA GLY A 394 -2.94 11.68 8.91
C GLY A 394 -2.00 11.73 10.12
N LYS A 395 -0.70 11.78 9.83
CA LYS A 395 0.37 11.79 10.85
C LYS A 395 1.02 13.17 11.00
N GLU A 396 0.50 14.15 10.28
CA GLU A 396 0.95 15.53 10.32
C GLU A 396 0.83 16.10 11.74
N VAL A 397 1.87 16.84 12.14
CA VAL A 397 1.89 17.59 13.38
C VAL A 397 1.76 19.06 13.02
N TYR A 398 0.75 19.72 13.55
CA TYR A 398 0.50 21.12 13.23
C TYR A 398 1.44 22.03 14.02
N SER A 399 1.79 23.15 13.40
CA SER A 399 2.53 24.22 14.06
C SER A 399 1.76 24.76 15.26
N GLU A 400 2.51 25.18 16.27
CA GLU A 400 1.96 25.83 17.46
C GLU A 400 1.12 27.07 17.10
N PRO A 401 0.09 27.39 17.90
CA PRO A 401 -0.74 28.54 17.62
C PRO A 401 0.05 29.85 17.76
N SER A 402 -0.27 30.83 16.92
CA SER A 402 0.41 32.13 16.91
C SER A 402 0.12 32.98 18.16
N SER A 403 -1.02 32.74 18.82
CA SER A 403 -1.43 33.46 20.02
C SER A 403 -0.84 32.79 21.27
N PRO A 404 -0.09 33.52 22.11
CA PRO A 404 0.44 32.99 23.37
C PRO A 404 -0.64 32.50 24.34
N ARG A 405 -1.90 32.99 24.21
CA ARG A 405 -3.02 32.53 25.05
C ARG A 405 -3.47 31.11 24.72
N ASP A 406 -3.27 30.70 23.48
CA ASP A 406 -3.70 29.38 22.99
C ASP A 406 -2.58 28.34 23.12
N VAL A 407 -1.34 28.79 23.33
CA VAL A 407 -0.18 27.91 23.52
C VAL A 407 -0.26 27.26 24.90
N ILE A 408 -0.14 25.93 24.93
CA ILE A 408 -0.02 25.19 26.19
C ILE A 408 1.36 25.46 26.83
N TYR A 409 1.36 25.86 28.10
CA TYR A 409 2.59 25.99 28.86
C TYR A 409 3.13 24.59 29.21
N VAL A 410 4.42 24.38 28.98
CA VAL A 410 5.11 23.13 29.31
C VAL A 410 6.41 23.44 30.07
N PRO A 411 6.73 22.73 31.17
CA PRO A 411 7.92 23.02 31.99
C PRO A 411 9.27 22.87 31.27
N SER A 412 9.32 22.05 30.20
CA SER A 412 10.51 21.86 29.38
C SER A 412 10.11 21.77 27.92
N GLU A 413 10.99 22.21 27.01
CA GLU A 413 10.76 22.06 25.58
C GLU A 413 10.79 20.57 25.16
N PRO A 414 10.06 20.19 24.09
CA PRO A 414 10.05 18.82 23.59
C PRO A 414 11.44 18.36 23.11
N PRO A 415 11.87 17.13 23.46
CA PRO A 415 13.19 16.59 23.08
C PRO A 415 13.24 16.10 21.62
N THR A 416 14.46 16.01 21.06
CA THR A 416 14.70 15.35 19.75
C THR A 416 14.58 13.83 19.86
N VAL A 417 14.53 13.15 18.70
CA VAL A 417 14.50 11.69 18.64
C VAL A 417 15.75 11.09 19.31
N GLU A 418 16.96 11.61 19.06
CA GLU A 418 18.17 11.08 19.71
C GLU A 418 18.15 11.29 21.22
N ALA A 419 17.69 12.46 21.69
CA ALA A 419 17.60 12.76 23.12
C ALA A 419 16.60 11.82 23.83
N LEU A 420 15.46 11.53 23.22
CA LEU A 420 14.50 10.53 23.72
C LEU A 420 15.12 9.13 23.77
N LEU A 421 15.89 8.74 22.75
CA LEU A 421 16.54 7.42 22.72
C LEU A 421 17.61 7.29 23.81
N GLN A 422 18.44 8.33 24.01
CA GLN A 422 19.40 8.36 25.11
C GLN A 422 18.71 8.27 26.47
N GLN A 423 17.58 8.97 26.64
CA GLN A 423 16.77 8.86 27.86
C GLN A 423 16.21 7.44 28.05
N MET A 424 15.78 6.76 26.98
CA MET A 424 15.31 5.38 27.07
C MET A 424 16.45 4.42 27.44
N PHE A 425 17.63 4.57 26.84
CA PHE A 425 18.78 3.72 27.08
C PHE A 425 19.36 3.91 28.48
N SER A 426 19.39 5.15 29.00
CA SER A 426 19.82 5.40 30.38
C SER A 426 18.87 4.81 31.43
N GLN A 427 17.60 4.62 31.07
CA GLN A 427 16.61 3.94 31.90
C GLN A 427 16.55 2.41 31.66
N GLU A 428 17.50 1.86 30.88
CA GLU A 428 17.56 0.44 30.49
C GLU A 428 16.29 -0.09 29.81
N ILE A 429 15.51 0.80 29.17
CA ILE A 429 14.30 0.42 28.45
C ILE A 429 14.67 -0.10 27.07
N LYS A 430 14.56 -1.41 26.89
CA LYS A 430 14.77 -2.05 25.58
C LYS A 430 13.70 -1.64 24.57
N LEU A 431 14.13 -1.47 23.32
CA LEU A 431 13.25 -1.08 22.22
C LEU A 431 12.38 -2.27 21.79
N SER A 432 11.07 -2.07 21.91
CA SER A 432 10.09 -3.00 21.36
C SER A 432 10.21 -3.08 19.83
N LYS A 433 9.81 -4.23 19.28
CA LYS A 433 9.85 -4.51 17.84
C LYS A 433 9.14 -3.45 16.98
N ARG A 434 8.02 -2.88 17.46
CA ARG A 434 7.24 -1.86 16.74
C ARG A 434 7.96 -0.51 16.77
N LEU A 435 8.53 -0.14 17.91
CA LEU A 435 9.30 1.10 18.07
C LEU A 435 10.60 1.05 17.25
N LEU A 436 11.31 -0.08 17.26
CA LEU A 436 12.50 -0.29 16.43
C LEU A 436 12.21 -0.08 14.93
N VAL A 437 11.10 -0.62 14.43
CA VAL A 437 10.68 -0.44 13.03
C VAL A 437 10.45 1.04 12.71
N LEU A 438 9.76 1.77 13.59
CA LEU A 438 9.51 3.21 13.41
C LEU A 438 10.84 3.98 13.34
N ILE A 439 11.72 3.76 14.30
CA ILE A 439 13.01 4.43 14.41
C ILE A 439 13.88 4.15 13.18
N LEU A 440 14.14 2.89 12.85
CA LEU A 440 14.98 2.52 11.69
C LEU A 440 14.44 3.10 10.37
N THR A 441 13.12 3.25 10.27
CA THR A 441 12.48 3.83 9.07
C THR A 441 12.79 5.33 8.91
N HIS A 442 13.14 6.06 9.96
CA HIS A 442 13.25 7.52 9.95
C HIS A 442 14.59 8.10 10.42
N LEU A 443 15.47 7.30 11.03
CA LEU A 443 16.78 7.77 11.49
C LEU A 443 17.65 8.37 10.39
N THR A 444 18.34 9.45 10.74
CA THR A 444 19.28 10.22 9.91
C THR A 444 20.74 9.85 10.16
N SER A 445 21.05 9.19 11.27
CA SER A 445 22.40 8.74 11.63
C SER A 445 22.55 7.22 11.48
N PHE A 446 23.62 6.80 10.79
CA PHE A 446 23.95 5.38 10.65
C PHE A 446 24.35 4.75 11.99
N LYS A 447 25.20 5.42 12.76
CA LYS A 447 25.64 4.96 14.08
C LYS A 447 24.47 4.75 15.04
N SER A 448 23.57 5.74 15.13
CA SER A 448 22.39 5.64 15.99
C SER A 448 21.46 4.50 15.58
N GLY A 449 21.41 4.15 14.29
CA GLY A 449 20.65 3.00 13.79
C GLY A 449 21.18 1.66 14.29
N LEU A 450 22.51 1.49 14.32
CA LEU A 450 23.15 0.30 14.86
C LEU A 450 23.03 0.22 16.39
N GLU A 451 23.17 1.35 17.08
CA GLU A 451 22.94 1.43 18.54
C GLU A 451 21.50 1.04 18.92
N CYS A 452 20.51 1.48 18.14
CA CYS A 452 19.11 1.07 18.32
C CYS A 452 18.92 -0.43 18.11
N LEU A 453 19.62 -1.03 17.14
CA LEU A 453 19.56 -2.47 16.91
C LEU A 453 20.18 -3.24 18.09
N ALA A 454 21.31 -2.77 18.63
CA ALA A 454 21.98 -3.37 19.78
C ALA A 454 21.12 -3.31 21.06
N ASN A 455 20.39 -2.21 21.27
CA ASN A 455 19.50 -1.99 22.43
C ASN A 455 18.04 -2.46 22.21
N SER A 456 17.82 -3.39 21.26
CA SER A 456 16.49 -3.90 20.94
C SER A 456 16.13 -5.19 21.67
N ASP A 457 14.84 -5.54 21.66
CA ASP A 457 14.31 -6.83 22.14
C ASP A 457 14.66 -8.03 21.23
N LEU A 458 15.59 -7.88 20.28
CA LEU A 458 15.96 -8.95 19.36
C LEU A 458 16.99 -9.90 20.00
N PRO A 459 16.88 -11.22 19.72
CA PRO A 459 17.92 -12.17 20.10
C PRO A 459 19.28 -11.79 19.49
N PRO A 460 20.40 -11.94 20.22
CA PRO A 460 21.73 -11.54 19.74
C PRO A 460 22.14 -12.27 18.44
N ARG A 461 21.67 -13.52 18.24
CA ARG A 461 21.88 -14.26 17.00
C ARG A 461 21.19 -13.64 15.79
N GLN A 462 20.02 -13.02 15.98
CA GLN A 462 19.32 -12.31 14.92
C GLN A 462 20.03 -11.00 14.59
N ILE A 463 20.50 -10.28 15.61
CA ILE A 463 21.30 -9.05 15.44
C ILE A 463 22.57 -9.37 14.64
N HIS A 464 23.33 -10.38 15.08
CA HIS A 464 24.52 -10.85 14.35
C HIS A 464 24.19 -11.24 12.91
N ALA A 465 23.15 -12.03 12.68
CA ALA A 465 22.77 -12.43 11.31
C ALA A 465 22.44 -11.23 10.39
N LEU A 466 21.88 -10.14 10.95
CA LEU A 466 21.61 -8.89 10.24
C LEU A 466 22.86 -8.07 9.99
N THR A 467 23.86 -8.10 10.87
CA THR A 467 25.03 -7.20 10.76
C THR A 467 26.30 -7.85 10.20
N SER A 468 26.46 -9.17 10.22
CA SER A 468 27.66 -9.83 9.68
C SER A 468 27.83 -9.65 8.17
N THR A 469 29.05 -9.56 7.64
CA THR A 469 29.30 -9.53 6.19
C THR A 469 29.28 -10.92 5.55
N PHE A 470 29.24 -10.98 4.21
CA PHE A 470 29.10 -12.22 3.42
C PHE A 470 30.33 -13.16 3.48
N SER A 471 31.45 -12.71 4.05
CA SER A 471 32.70 -13.50 4.16
C SER A 471 32.57 -14.75 5.05
N CYS A 472 31.53 -14.80 5.89
CA CYS A 472 31.23 -15.94 6.75
C CYS A 472 30.03 -16.72 6.20
N GLU A 473 30.29 -17.75 5.38
CA GLU A 473 29.29 -18.72 4.94
C GLU A 473 28.86 -19.63 6.10
N ASP A 474 28.16 -19.07 7.08
CA ASP A 474 27.48 -19.86 8.10
C ASP A 474 26.10 -20.30 7.56
N PRO A 475 25.87 -21.59 7.26
CA PRO A 475 24.57 -22.09 6.82
C PRO A 475 23.46 -21.82 7.87
N SER A 476 23.83 -21.61 9.13
CA SER A 476 22.91 -21.23 10.21
C SER A 476 22.40 -19.80 10.06
N ARG A 477 23.11 -18.93 9.34
CA ARG A 477 22.74 -17.51 9.19
C ARG A 477 21.39 -17.33 8.52
N LYS A 478 21.13 -18.08 7.44
CA LYS A 478 19.85 -18.03 6.74
C LYS A 478 18.68 -18.39 7.67
N LYS A 479 18.84 -19.43 8.49
CA LYS A 479 17.84 -19.85 9.48
C LYS A 479 17.53 -18.74 10.48
N HIS A 480 18.55 -18.02 10.95
CA HIS A 480 18.35 -16.89 11.85
C HIS A 480 17.67 -15.70 11.14
N LEU A 481 18.04 -15.38 9.91
CA LEU A 481 17.38 -14.35 9.10
C LEU A 481 15.90 -14.66 8.82
N ASP A 482 15.58 -15.93 8.52
CA ASP A 482 14.22 -16.39 8.30
C ASP A 482 13.35 -16.26 9.56
N SER A 483 13.97 -16.32 10.75
CA SER A 483 13.30 -16.11 12.03
C SER A 483 13.03 -14.64 12.38
N VAL A 484 13.71 -13.69 11.72
CA VAL A 484 13.47 -12.24 11.90
C VAL A 484 12.12 -11.87 11.28
N ARG A 485 11.30 -11.09 11.98
CA ARG A 485 10.02 -10.63 11.43
C ARG A 485 10.23 -9.78 10.17
N ASN A 486 9.33 -9.91 9.20
CA ASN A 486 9.42 -9.23 7.90
C ASN A 486 9.43 -7.70 8.00
N ASP A 487 8.69 -7.14 8.97
CA ASP A 487 8.63 -5.69 9.22
C ASP A 487 9.98 -5.13 9.68
N ILE A 488 10.63 -5.82 10.63
CA ILE A 488 11.96 -5.46 11.15
C ILE A 488 13.01 -5.57 10.04
N PHE A 489 13.02 -6.70 9.32
CA PHE A 489 13.95 -6.90 8.20
C PHE A 489 13.79 -5.81 7.15
N SER A 490 12.55 -5.50 6.76
CA SER A 490 12.28 -4.44 5.79
C SER A 490 12.72 -3.06 6.26
N ALA A 491 12.53 -2.73 7.54
CA ALA A 491 12.95 -1.46 8.12
C ALA A 491 14.48 -1.35 8.13
N PHE A 492 15.18 -2.43 8.46
CA PHE A 492 16.63 -2.48 8.42
C PHE A 492 17.18 -2.38 6.99
N ILE A 493 16.59 -3.07 6.02
CA ILE A 493 16.95 -2.91 4.59
C ILE A 493 16.75 -1.47 4.14
N ARG A 494 15.62 -0.84 4.50
CA ARG A 494 15.36 0.57 4.19
C ARG A 494 16.38 1.50 4.81
N PHE A 495 16.77 1.25 6.05
CA PHE A 495 17.83 1.97 6.75
C PHE A 495 19.16 1.86 5.98
N LEU A 496 19.60 0.65 5.63
CA LEU A 496 20.82 0.42 4.84
C LEU A 496 20.76 1.12 3.47
N CYS A 497 19.62 1.07 2.79
CA CYS A 497 19.39 1.71 1.50
C CYS A 497 19.44 3.26 1.54
N ARG A 498 19.26 3.88 2.71
CA ARG A 498 19.42 5.34 2.91
C ARG A 498 20.89 5.75 3.00
N PHE A 499 21.75 4.84 3.46
CA PHE A 499 23.19 5.06 3.61
C PHE A 499 23.97 4.13 2.67
N PRO A 500 23.86 4.32 1.33
CA PRO A 500 24.42 3.38 0.36
C PRO A 500 25.94 3.25 0.48
N SER A 501 26.60 4.36 0.77
CA SER A 501 28.05 4.50 0.89
C SER A 501 28.35 5.44 2.07
N HIS A 502 28.16 4.97 3.30
CA HIS A 502 28.47 5.78 4.48
C HIS A 502 29.95 6.22 4.44
N GLU A 503 30.23 7.45 4.87
CA GLU A 503 31.54 8.08 4.77
C GLU A 503 32.62 7.24 5.46
N ALA A 504 33.47 6.59 4.66
CA ALA A 504 34.72 5.99 5.12
C ALA A 504 35.81 7.08 5.26
N THR A 505 35.49 8.20 5.91
CA THR A 505 36.42 9.32 6.13
C THR A 505 37.53 8.98 7.14
N SER A 506 37.49 7.80 7.77
CA SER A 506 38.47 7.41 8.80
C SER A 506 39.80 6.85 8.26
N LEU A 507 39.92 6.51 6.98
CA LEU A 507 41.14 5.92 6.41
C LEU A 507 41.56 6.54 5.06
N GLY A 508 41.81 7.86 5.03
CA GLY A 508 42.73 8.54 4.07
C GLY A 508 42.52 8.35 2.56
N SER A 509 41.48 7.63 2.12
CA SER A 509 41.16 7.35 0.73
C SER A 509 39.88 8.10 0.39
N SER A 510 40.03 9.18 -0.37
CA SER A 510 38.96 10.13 -0.68
C SER A 510 37.90 9.61 -1.67
N SER A 511 37.89 8.32 -2.01
CA SER A 511 37.05 7.80 -3.11
C SER A 511 36.39 6.47 -2.77
N ILE A 512 35.05 6.49 -2.67
CA ILE A 512 34.20 5.30 -2.46
C ILE A 512 34.34 4.33 -3.64
N PRO A 513 34.65 3.03 -3.46
CA PRO A 513 34.76 2.06 -4.54
C PRO A 513 33.48 1.95 -5.39
N LEU A 514 33.61 1.89 -6.72
CA LEU A 514 32.45 1.76 -7.63
C LEU A 514 31.65 0.46 -7.45
N SER A 515 32.27 -0.56 -6.85
CA SER A 515 31.63 -1.82 -6.46
C SER A 515 30.72 -1.70 -5.23
N GLN A 516 30.92 -0.71 -4.35
CA GLN A 516 29.97 -0.40 -3.28
C GLN A 516 28.77 0.38 -3.81
N ILE A 517 28.99 1.16 -4.88
CA ILE A 517 27.97 2.02 -5.50
C ILE A 517 27.08 1.23 -6.46
N PHE A 518 27.67 0.37 -7.29
CA PHE A 518 26.97 -0.51 -8.25
C PHE A 518 27.30 -2.00 -7.99
N PRO A 519 26.88 -2.56 -6.85
CA PRO A 519 27.31 -3.88 -6.40
C PRO A 519 26.79 -5.05 -7.23
N ILE A 520 25.67 -4.89 -7.97
CA ILE A 520 25.16 -5.96 -8.85
C ILE A 520 25.90 -5.92 -10.18
N ALA A 521 26.12 -4.72 -10.72
CA ALA A 521 26.85 -4.56 -11.97
C ALA A 521 28.37 -4.77 -11.82
N ARG A 522 28.92 -4.53 -10.62
CA ARG A 522 30.36 -4.65 -10.28
C ARG A 522 30.54 -5.33 -8.91
N PRO A 523 30.36 -6.66 -8.83
CA PRO A 523 30.58 -7.38 -7.59
C PRO A 523 32.04 -7.26 -7.12
N THR A 524 32.25 -7.01 -5.82
CA THR A 524 33.57 -7.10 -5.18
C THR A 524 33.98 -8.55 -4.94
N GLU A 525 35.23 -8.91 -5.26
CA GLU A 525 35.85 -10.20 -4.87
C GLU A 525 36.45 -10.20 -3.44
N THR A 526 36.13 -9.20 -2.60
CA THR A 526 36.86 -8.94 -1.36
C THR A 526 36.67 -10.04 -0.29
N ARG A 527 37.63 -10.97 -0.26
CA ARG A 527 37.97 -11.86 0.87
C ARG A 527 38.70 -11.06 1.97
N ASN A 528 37.99 -10.24 2.75
CA ASN A 528 38.58 -9.70 3.99
C ASN A 528 38.14 -10.57 5.17
N LYS A 529 39.13 -11.14 5.88
CA LYS A 529 38.92 -12.14 6.94
C LYS A 529 38.96 -11.58 8.37
N ASP A 530 39.38 -10.34 8.60
CA ASP A 530 39.66 -9.87 9.96
C ASP A 530 39.15 -8.44 10.23
N LEU A 531 37.86 -8.30 10.53
CA LEU A 531 37.29 -7.09 11.16
C LEU A 531 36.51 -7.51 12.40
N ARG A 532 36.89 -6.96 13.57
CA ARG A 532 36.36 -7.36 14.88
C ARG A 532 35.11 -6.57 15.31
N ASP A 533 34.88 -5.38 14.76
CA ASP A 533 33.75 -4.51 15.13
C ASP A 533 32.59 -4.53 14.12
N VAL A 534 31.36 -4.60 14.65
CA VAL A 534 30.12 -4.69 13.86
C VAL A 534 29.91 -3.46 12.98
N GLU A 535 30.24 -2.28 13.50
CA GLU A 535 30.18 -1.01 12.76
C GLU A 535 31.15 -1.01 11.58
N ASP A 536 32.40 -1.41 11.81
CA ASP A 536 33.43 -1.51 10.78
C ASP A 536 33.09 -2.54 9.70
N THR A 537 32.44 -3.65 10.06
CA THR A 537 32.06 -4.69 9.07
C THR A 537 30.98 -4.22 8.10
N VAL A 538 29.90 -3.60 8.58
CA VAL A 538 28.82 -3.10 7.70
C VAL A 538 29.28 -1.85 6.94
N ALA A 539 30.05 -0.97 7.60
CA ALA A 539 30.63 0.21 6.96
C ALA A 539 31.62 -0.18 5.84
N ALA A 540 32.48 -1.18 6.07
CA ALA A 540 33.45 -1.65 5.06
C ALA A 540 32.78 -2.30 3.84
N ALA A 541 31.63 -2.96 4.00
CA ALA A 541 30.89 -3.56 2.90
C ALA A 541 30.06 -2.53 2.09
N GLY A 542 29.70 -1.40 2.70
CA GLY A 542 28.75 -0.43 2.15
C GLY A 542 27.30 -0.86 2.40
N GLY A 543 26.45 0.07 2.85
CA GLY A 543 25.07 -0.23 3.25
C GLY A 543 24.23 -0.84 2.14
N LEU A 544 24.36 -0.36 0.90
CA LEU A 544 23.61 -0.89 -0.24
C LEU A 544 24.04 -2.31 -0.63
N SER A 545 25.34 -2.57 -0.67
CA SER A 545 25.89 -3.90 -0.94
C SER A 545 25.42 -4.90 0.10
N HIS A 546 25.47 -4.52 1.39
CA HIS A 546 24.98 -5.34 2.49
C HIS A 546 23.48 -5.62 2.37
N ALA A 547 22.67 -4.61 2.04
CA ALA A 547 21.24 -4.76 1.82
C ALA A 547 20.91 -5.77 0.71
N ILE A 548 21.59 -5.67 -0.44
CA ILE A 548 21.41 -6.58 -1.58
C ILE A 548 21.78 -8.01 -1.18
N SER A 549 22.88 -8.15 -0.44
CA SER A 549 23.36 -9.44 0.05
C SER A 549 22.31 -10.13 0.95
N LEU A 550 21.71 -9.38 1.88
CA LEU A 550 20.67 -9.88 2.78
C LEU A 550 19.38 -10.25 2.02
N VAL A 551 18.96 -9.41 1.06
CA VAL A 551 17.78 -9.67 0.24
C VAL A 551 17.99 -10.90 -0.63
N ARG A 552 19.16 -11.07 -1.25
CA ARG A 552 19.50 -12.25 -2.06
C ARG A 552 19.57 -13.54 -1.23
N LEU A 553 20.08 -13.46 0.00
CA LEU A 553 20.17 -14.61 0.90
C LEU A 553 18.78 -15.07 1.40
N ARG A 554 17.91 -14.11 1.74
CA ARG A 554 16.58 -14.38 2.33
C ARG A 554 15.48 -14.57 1.29
N MET A 555 15.51 -13.84 0.18
CA MET A 555 14.46 -13.75 -0.84
C MET A 555 13.05 -13.54 -0.22
N PRO A 556 12.81 -12.40 0.47
CA PRO A 556 11.60 -12.20 1.25
C PRO A 556 10.33 -12.08 0.40
N GLU A 557 9.21 -12.66 0.85
CA GLU A 557 7.89 -12.46 0.20
C GLU A 557 7.28 -11.07 0.50
N TYR A 558 7.85 -10.31 1.44
CA TYR A 558 7.30 -9.04 1.89
C TYR A 558 7.74 -7.88 0.99
N LEU A 559 6.80 -7.33 0.21
CA LEU A 559 7.06 -6.34 -0.84
C LEU A 559 7.75 -5.03 -0.40
N PRO A 560 7.48 -4.45 0.80
CA PRO A 560 8.14 -3.21 1.22
C PRO A 560 9.67 -3.27 1.28
N THR A 561 10.24 -4.48 1.41
CA THR A 561 11.68 -4.69 1.33
C THR A 561 12.20 -4.45 -0.09
N TRP A 562 11.53 -5.01 -1.09
CA TRP A 562 11.83 -4.81 -2.51
C TRP A 562 11.60 -3.37 -2.93
N SER A 563 10.53 -2.73 -2.45
CA SER A 563 10.26 -1.32 -2.76
C SER A 563 11.37 -0.40 -2.26
N SER A 564 11.89 -0.64 -1.05
CA SER A 564 13.00 0.17 -0.51
C SER A 564 14.29 -0.06 -1.29
N LEU A 565 14.56 -1.30 -1.70
CA LEU A 565 15.72 -1.65 -2.52
C LEU A 565 15.62 -1.02 -3.93
N LEU A 566 14.53 -1.26 -4.66
CA LEU A 566 14.30 -0.73 -6.01
C LEU A 566 14.34 0.80 -6.03
N SER A 567 13.75 1.47 -5.03
CA SER A 567 13.79 2.92 -4.92
C SER A 567 15.23 3.45 -4.73
N SER A 568 16.05 2.76 -3.94
CA SER A 568 17.47 3.10 -3.77
C SER A 568 18.26 2.84 -5.05
N LEU A 569 17.96 1.74 -5.75
CA LEU A 569 18.63 1.41 -7.00
C LEU A 569 18.30 2.38 -8.14
N ALA A 570 17.07 2.90 -8.18
CA ALA A 570 16.61 3.86 -9.18
C ALA A 570 17.26 5.26 -9.03
N ASN A 571 17.87 5.57 -7.89
CA ASN A 571 18.47 6.87 -7.61
C ASN A 571 19.86 7.05 -8.23
N THR A 572 20.20 8.30 -8.55
CA THR A 572 21.57 8.70 -8.90
C THR A 572 22.41 8.68 -7.63
N ARG A 573 23.38 7.76 -7.56
CA ARG A 573 24.11 7.47 -6.32
C ARG A 573 25.43 8.24 -6.20
N LEU A 574 25.93 8.79 -7.31
CA LEU A 574 27.08 9.69 -7.31
C LEU A 574 26.60 11.12 -7.59
N PRO A 575 27.18 12.13 -6.93
CA PRO A 575 26.92 13.52 -7.27
C PRO A 575 27.41 13.83 -8.69
N VAL A 576 26.74 14.78 -9.35
CA VAL A 576 27.07 15.19 -10.75
C VAL A 576 28.49 15.77 -10.87
N SER A 577 29.05 16.28 -9.76
CA SER A 577 30.42 16.78 -9.67
C SER A 577 31.49 15.69 -9.72
N ASP A 578 31.11 14.42 -9.60
CA ASP A 578 32.06 13.30 -9.62
C ASP A 578 32.36 12.86 -11.07
N ASN A 579 33.58 13.16 -11.54
CA ASN A 579 34.03 12.89 -12.90
C ASN A 579 34.26 11.39 -13.21
N ARG A 580 34.06 10.48 -12.24
CA ARG A 580 34.32 9.04 -12.42
C ARG A 580 33.35 8.35 -13.38
N LEU A 581 32.10 8.79 -13.43
CA LEU A 581 31.06 8.23 -14.31
C LEU A 581 30.13 9.33 -14.81
N SER A 582 29.90 9.39 -16.12
CA SER A 582 28.89 10.30 -16.69
C SER A 582 27.49 9.95 -16.16
N LEU A 583 26.64 10.98 -16.04
CA LEU A 583 25.26 10.81 -15.57
C LEU A 583 24.48 9.78 -16.40
N SER A 584 24.71 9.74 -17.71
CA SER A 584 24.10 8.78 -18.62
C SER A 584 24.55 7.34 -18.32
N THR A 585 25.84 7.12 -18.06
CA THR A 585 26.37 5.80 -17.67
C THR A 585 25.82 5.34 -16.32
N GLN A 586 25.72 6.25 -15.34
CA GLN A 586 25.15 5.92 -14.03
C GLN A 586 23.68 5.47 -14.14
N ARG A 587 22.88 6.15 -14.96
CA ARG A 587 21.47 5.83 -15.19
C ARG A 587 21.30 4.50 -15.92
N ALA A 588 22.16 4.20 -16.89
CA ALA A 588 22.16 2.91 -17.58
C ALA A 588 22.51 1.74 -16.63
N LEU A 589 23.53 1.92 -15.78
CA LEU A 589 23.89 0.94 -14.74
C LEU A 589 22.75 0.74 -13.75
N ALA A 590 22.10 1.81 -13.29
CA ALA A 590 20.95 1.75 -12.40
C ALA A 590 19.79 0.95 -13.01
N TRP A 591 19.44 1.20 -14.29
CA TRP A 591 18.40 0.44 -15.00
C TRP A 591 18.75 -1.04 -15.12
N ARG A 592 20.01 -1.38 -15.38
CA ARG A 592 20.47 -2.77 -15.43
C ARG A 592 20.29 -3.47 -14.09
N GLU A 593 20.72 -2.86 -12.99
CA GLU A 593 20.55 -3.46 -11.65
C GLU A 593 19.08 -3.64 -11.27
N VAL A 594 18.22 -2.67 -11.62
CA VAL A 594 16.77 -2.80 -11.46
C VAL A 594 16.23 -3.98 -12.27
N SER A 595 16.66 -4.14 -13.53
CA SER A 595 16.25 -5.24 -14.40
C SER A 595 16.66 -6.61 -13.83
N GLU A 596 17.88 -6.73 -13.29
CA GLU A 596 18.35 -7.95 -12.63
C GLU A 596 17.52 -8.28 -11.38
N VAL A 597 17.20 -7.26 -10.55
CA VAL A 597 16.33 -7.46 -9.38
C VAL A 597 14.93 -7.91 -9.81
N LEU A 598 14.40 -7.41 -10.93
CA LEU A 598 13.13 -7.88 -11.48
C LEU A 598 13.20 -9.35 -11.90
N ASN A 599 14.30 -9.80 -12.49
CA ASN A 599 14.52 -11.22 -12.81
C ASN A 599 14.49 -12.08 -11.53
N TRP A 600 15.15 -11.64 -10.45
CA TRP A 600 15.13 -12.35 -9.16
C TRP A 600 13.72 -12.46 -8.58
N MET A 601 12.91 -11.41 -8.73
CA MET A 601 11.50 -11.42 -8.31
C MET A 601 10.66 -12.38 -9.16
N GLU A 602 10.89 -12.41 -10.47
CA GLU A 602 10.21 -13.33 -11.41
C GLU A 602 10.54 -14.80 -11.10
N GLU A 603 11.80 -15.14 -10.85
CA GLU A 603 12.23 -16.50 -10.46
C GLU A 603 11.47 -17.03 -9.23
N LYS A 604 11.10 -16.13 -8.30
CA LYS A 604 10.30 -16.46 -7.11
C LYS A 604 8.80 -16.23 -7.27
N ASN A 605 8.32 -15.89 -8.46
CA ASN A 605 6.92 -15.57 -8.76
C ASN A 605 6.34 -14.45 -7.86
N ILE A 606 7.16 -13.46 -7.51
CA ILE A 606 6.74 -12.30 -6.72
C ILE A 606 6.17 -11.24 -7.66
N SER A 607 4.90 -10.86 -7.48
CA SER A 607 4.25 -9.79 -8.25
C SER A 607 4.64 -8.41 -7.74
N LEU A 608 4.79 -7.44 -8.64
CA LEU A 608 5.03 -6.04 -8.28
C LEU A 608 3.78 -5.40 -7.67
N ASP A 609 3.98 -4.56 -6.67
CA ASP A 609 2.98 -3.60 -6.20
C ASP A 609 3.18 -2.23 -6.85
N ALA A 610 2.26 -1.29 -6.58
CA ALA A 610 2.32 0.07 -7.10
C ALA A 610 3.61 0.81 -6.73
N SER A 611 4.16 0.61 -5.52
CA SER A 611 5.38 1.29 -5.05
C SER A 611 6.63 0.79 -5.78
N CYS A 612 6.75 -0.53 -5.95
CA CYS A 612 7.82 -1.12 -6.75
C CYS A 612 7.69 -0.69 -8.22
N PHE A 613 6.47 -0.72 -8.77
CA PHE A 613 6.20 -0.31 -10.14
C PHE A 613 6.59 1.16 -10.39
N ASN A 614 6.25 2.07 -9.47
CA ASN A 614 6.66 3.48 -9.57
C ASN A 614 8.19 3.63 -9.59
N SER A 615 8.91 2.86 -8.77
CA SER A 615 10.38 2.88 -8.70
C SER A 615 11.02 2.36 -10.00
N VAL A 616 10.44 1.32 -10.60
CA VAL A 616 10.86 0.77 -11.90
C VAL A 616 10.62 1.77 -13.02
N CYS A 617 9.44 2.40 -13.05
CA CYS A 617 9.11 3.41 -14.05
C CYS A 617 10.01 4.65 -13.92
N GLU A 618 10.35 5.06 -12.71
CA GLU A 618 11.29 6.18 -12.47
C GLU A 618 12.72 5.84 -12.90
N ALA A 619 13.19 4.61 -12.68
CA ALA A 619 14.49 4.17 -13.18
C ALA A 619 14.53 4.19 -14.73
N LEU A 620 13.48 3.68 -15.36
CA LEU A 620 13.36 3.65 -16.82
C LEU A 620 13.26 5.07 -17.40
N SER A 621 12.42 5.93 -16.82
CA SER A 621 12.23 7.31 -17.30
C SER A 621 13.54 8.12 -17.26
N ARG A 622 14.33 7.98 -16.18
CA ARG A 622 15.65 8.62 -16.05
C ARG A 622 16.62 8.14 -17.11
N TRP A 623 16.62 6.85 -17.41
CA TRP A 623 17.46 6.27 -18.44
C TRP A 623 17.03 6.69 -19.86
N LEU A 624 15.74 6.64 -20.18
CA LEU A 624 15.20 7.14 -21.46
C LEU A 624 15.57 8.61 -21.71
N LEU A 625 15.46 9.46 -20.68
CA LEU A 625 15.92 10.84 -20.73
C LEU A 625 17.42 10.97 -21.03
N ALA A 626 18.24 10.06 -20.50
CA ALA A 626 19.68 10.05 -20.78
C ALA A 626 19.99 9.64 -22.22
N VAL A 627 19.23 8.69 -22.78
CA VAL A 627 19.34 8.26 -24.18
C VAL A 627 18.97 9.42 -25.12
N GLN A 628 17.82 10.05 -24.92
CA GLN A 628 17.37 11.19 -25.74
C GLN A 628 18.35 12.38 -25.75
N ASN A 629 18.94 12.70 -24.58
CA ASN A 629 19.91 13.79 -24.48
C ASN A 629 21.26 13.45 -25.13
N ASN A 630 21.66 12.17 -25.14
CA ASN A 630 22.88 11.71 -25.80
C ASN A 630 22.72 11.66 -27.33
N GLU A 631 21.54 11.35 -27.87
CA GLU A 631 21.29 11.41 -29.34
C GLU A 631 21.50 12.82 -29.92
N ARG A 632 21.23 13.86 -29.12
CA ARG A 632 21.50 15.27 -29.49
C ARG A 632 22.98 15.66 -29.37
N GLY A 633 23.81 14.87 -28.67
CA GLY A 633 25.23 15.12 -28.44
C GLY A 633 26.12 14.04 -29.10
N ARG A 634 26.65 14.34 -30.29
CA ARG A 634 27.53 13.49 -31.12
C ARG A 634 28.59 12.66 -30.34
N LYS A 635 28.24 11.45 -29.89
CA LYS A 635 29.04 10.19 -29.82
C LYS A 635 28.16 9.07 -29.21
N PRO A 636 27.92 7.94 -29.91
CA PRO A 636 26.98 6.89 -29.49
C PRO A 636 27.42 6.18 -28.20
N GLY A 637 26.45 5.60 -27.49
CA GLY A 637 26.55 4.85 -26.22
C GLY A 637 27.55 3.69 -26.14
N LEU A 638 28.38 3.48 -27.16
CA LEU A 638 29.51 2.54 -27.19
C LEU A 638 30.51 2.74 -26.04
N LYS A 639 30.71 3.97 -25.53
CA LYS A 639 31.53 4.21 -24.33
C LYS A 639 30.84 3.81 -23.01
N ILE A 640 29.51 3.81 -22.96
CA ILE A 640 28.75 3.36 -21.79
C ILE A 640 28.96 1.85 -21.61
N LEU A 641 28.97 1.09 -22.71
CA LEU A 641 29.16 -0.37 -22.73
C LEU A 641 30.61 -0.81 -22.45
N GLN A 642 31.62 -0.06 -22.89
CA GLN A 642 33.04 -0.37 -22.61
C GLN A 642 33.41 -0.24 -21.13
N CYS A 643 32.77 0.65 -20.38
CA CYS A 643 33.00 0.78 -18.93
C CYS A 643 32.44 -0.42 -18.12
N ILE A 644 31.70 -1.33 -18.74
CA ILE A 644 30.90 -2.36 -18.05
C ILE A 644 31.63 -3.73 -17.99
N GLY A 645 32.79 -3.89 -18.64
CA GLY A 645 33.68 -5.05 -18.42
C GLY A 645 33.12 -6.42 -18.84
N PHE A 646 32.17 -6.49 -19.76
CA PHE A 646 31.66 -7.77 -20.28
C PHE A 646 32.33 -8.19 -21.60
N SER A 647 32.62 -9.50 -21.69
CA SER A 647 32.99 -10.20 -22.91
C SER A 647 31.78 -10.35 -23.83
N THR A 648 32.00 -10.05 -25.10
CA THR A 648 31.02 -9.84 -26.17
C THR A 648 30.46 -11.14 -26.74
N THR A 649 29.14 -11.35 -26.66
CA THR A 649 28.42 -12.20 -27.63
C THR A 649 27.07 -11.67 -28.10
N HIS A 650 26.39 -10.77 -27.38
CA HIS A 650 25.19 -10.08 -27.90
C HIS A 650 25.13 -8.63 -27.36
N ILE A 651 25.45 -7.66 -28.21
CA ILE A 651 25.31 -6.23 -27.91
C ILE A 651 23.91 -5.82 -28.35
N SER A 652 22.98 -5.68 -27.42
CA SER A 652 21.72 -4.98 -27.69
C SER A 652 21.99 -3.49 -27.83
N THR A 653 21.46 -2.87 -28.88
CA THR A 653 21.54 -1.41 -29.06
C THR A 653 20.78 -0.67 -27.95
N ASP A 654 21.13 0.59 -27.66
CA ASP A 654 20.41 1.42 -26.66
C ASP A 654 18.90 1.48 -26.95
N SER A 655 18.52 1.43 -28.23
CA SER A 655 17.13 1.38 -28.72
C SER A 655 16.43 0.04 -28.40
N GLU A 656 17.11 -1.09 -28.57
CA GLU A 656 16.57 -2.42 -28.21
C GLU A 656 16.37 -2.57 -26.70
N MET A 657 17.29 -2.06 -25.89
CA MET A 657 17.11 -2.05 -24.44
C MET A 657 15.90 -1.20 -24.04
N ALA A 658 15.61 -0.12 -24.79
CA ALA A 658 14.54 0.82 -24.49
C ALA A 658 13.18 0.20 -24.81
N SER A 659 13.06 -0.41 -25.99
CA SER A 659 11.85 -1.14 -26.39
C SER A 659 11.59 -2.35 -25.48
N ASN A 660 12.63 -3.10 -25.10
CA ASN A 660 12.53 -4.18 -24.13
C ASN A 660 12.06 -3.68 -22.75
N GLY A 661 12.61 -2.56 -22.27
CA GLY A 661 12.20 -1.95 -21.01
C GLY A 661 10.74 -1.48 -21.01
N VAL A 662 10.29 -0.83 -22.09
CA VAL A 662 8.91 -0.37 -22.24
C VAL A 662 7.94 -1.55 -22.30
N SER A 663 8.26 -2.60 -23.07
CA SER A 663 7.43 -3.82 -23.14
C SER A 663 7.34 -4.54 -21.80
N LEU A 664 8.43 -4.54 -21.01
CA LEU A 664 8.46 -5.10 -19.66
C LEU A 664 7.52 -4.31 -18.74
N VAL A 665 7.61 -2.97 -18.71
CA VAL A 665 6.76 -2.13 -17.86
C VAL A 665 5.28 -2.28 -18.22
N LYS A 666 4.92 -2.31 -19.51
CA LYS A 666 3.54 -2.58 -19.97
C LYS A 666 3.01 -3.91 -19.44
N ARG A 667 3.79 -4.98 -19.60
CA ARG A 667 3.44 -6.32 -19.08
C ARG A 667 3.26 -6.32 -17.57
N LYS A 668 4.12 -5.60 -16.84
CA LYS A 668 4.04 -5.47 -15.38
C LYS A 668 2.83 -4.66 -14.93
N PHE A 669 2.44 -3.63 -15.68
CA PHE A 669 1.22 -2.87 -15.43
C PHE A 669 -0.02 -3.78 -15.53
N ASP A 670 -0.13 -4.57 -16.59
CA ASP A 670 -1.24 -5.52 -16.78
C ASP A 670 -1.29 -6.59 -15.68
N GLN A 671 -0.13 -7.11 -15.27
CA GLN A 671 -0.03 -8.06 -14.15
C GLN A 671 -0.45 -7.44 -12.81
N MET A 672 -0.17 -6.16 -12.59
CA MET A 672 -0.50 -5.44 -11.36
C MET A 672 -2.00 -5.19 -11.27
N VAL A 673 -2.62 -4.67 -12.33
CA VAL A 673 -4.06 -4.31 -12.34
C VAL A 673 -4.97 -5.54 -12.39
N LEU A 674 -4.60 -6.52 -13.23
CA LEU A 674 -5.39 -7.71 -13.56
C LEU A 674 -6.86 -7.36 -13.84
N SER A 675 -7.12 -6.73 -14.98
CA SER A 675 -8.48 -6.38 -15.42
C SER A 675 -9.28 -7.61 -15.85
N ARG A 676 -10.59 -7.60 -15.55
CA ARG A 676 -11.54 -8.61 -16.03
C ARG A 676 -11.60 -8.67 -17.55
N ASP A 677 -11.42 -7.53 -18.22
CA ASP A 677 -11.57 -7.40 -19.68
C ASP A 677 -10.32 -7.85 -20.47
N GLY A 678 -9.29 -8.35 -19.76
CA GLY A 678 -8.02 -8.79 -20.34
C GLY A 678 -6.89 -7.76 -20.17
N PRO A 679 -5.66 -8.09 -20.60
CA PRO A 679 -4.53 -7.16 -20.57
C PRO A 679 -4.77 -5.98 -21.52
N LEU A 680 -4.39 -4.77 -21.10
CA LEU A 680 -4.44 -3.58 -21.95
C LEU A 680 -3.36 -3.65 -23.05
N PHE A 681 -2.21 -4.25 -22.75
CA PHE A 681 -1.07 -4.39 -23.65
C PHE A 681 -0.73 -5.87 -23.88
N PRO A 682 -1.45 -6.58 -24.76
CA PRO A 682 -1.19 -7.99 -25.04
C PRO A 682 0.24 -8.19 -25.57
N SER A 683 0.95 -9.18 -25.02
CA SER A 683 2.30 -9.53 -25.47
C SER A 683 2.24 -10.40 -26.73
N ILE A 684 3.08 -10.09 -27.72
CA ILE A 684 3.21 -10.85 -28.98
C ILE A 684 3.67 -12.29 -28.73
N THR A 685 4.55 -12.49 -27.75
CA THR A 685 4.86 -13.81 -27.20
C THR A 685 3.71 -14.21 -26.28
N GLY A 686 2.64 -14.73 -26.86
CA GLY A 686 1.48 -15.18 -26.11
C GLY A 686 1.92 -16.10 -24.98
N ASP A 687 1.67 -15.70 -23.74
CA ASP A 687 1.84 -16.60 -22.60
C ASP A 687 0.83 -17.75 -22.84
N PRO A 688 1.27 -19.00 -23.10
CA PRO A 688 0.37 -20.12 -23.41
C PRO A 688 -0.59 -20.44 -22.26
N LEU A 689 -0.39 -19.78 -21.12
CA LEU A 689 -1.11 -19.88 -19.86
C LEU A 689 -2.09 -18.72 -19.63
N ALA A 690 -2.45 -17.96 -20.67
CA ALA A 690 -3.56 -17.01 -20.66
C ALA A 690 -4.91 -17.75 -20.62
N PHE A 691 -5.19 -18.43 -19.50
CA PHE A 691 -6.55 -18.75 -19.13
C PHE A 691 -7.32 -17.43 -19.11
N GLY A 692 -8.21 -17.22 -20.07
CA GLY A 692 -9.11 -16.06 -20.08
C GLY A 692 -9.73 -15.90 -18.70
N SER A 693 -9.66 -14.70 -18.15
CA SER A 693 -10.31 -14.36 -16.88
C SER A 693 -11.77 -14.83 -16.98
N PRO A 694 -12.21 -15.75 -16.11
CA PRO A 694 -13.60 -16.16 -16.10
C PRO A 694 -14.45 -14.91 -15.80
N LYS A 695 -15.35 -14.56 -16.73
CA LYS A 695 -16.24 -13.41 -16.61
C LYS A 695 -17.36 -13.75 -15.62
N HIS A 696 -17.04 -13.77 -14.33
CA HIS A 696 -18.05 -13.94 -13.29
C HIS A 696 -18.56 -12.55 -12.87
N PRO A 697 -19.87 -12.25 -12.98
CA PRO A 697 -20.40 -10.90 -12.74
C PRO A 697 -20.20 -10.43 -11.29
N ALA A 698 -20.10 -11.36 -10.35
CA ALA A 698 -19.86 -11.07 -8.95
C ALA A 698 -18.39 -10.81 -8.59
N LEU A 699 -17.44 -10.93 -9.53
CA LEU A 699 -16.03 -10.59 -9.30
C LEU A 699 -15.73 -9.12 -9.61
N PRO A 700 -14.72 -8.52 -8.96
CA PRO A 700 -14.29 -7.16 -9.27
C PRO A 700 -13.90 -6.98 -10.75
N THR A 701 -14.18 -5.79 -11.29
CA THR A 701 -13.73 -5.32 -12.60
C THR A 701 -12.20 -5.26 -12.68
N MET A 702 -11.57 -4.73 -11.62
CA MET A 702 -10.13 -4.68 -11.41
C MET A 702 -9.80 -5.21 -10.03
N PHE A 703 -8.76 -6.03 -9.92
CA PHE A 703 -8.32 -6.53 -8.62
C PHE A 703 -7.36 -5.58 -7.91
N ALA A 704 -6.65 -4.72 -8.64
CA ALA A 704 -5.92 -3.60 -8.07
C ALA A 704 -6.15 -2.36 -8.93
N ILE A 705 -6.55 -1.27 -8.27
CA ILE A 705 -6.80 0.01 -8.95
C ILE A 705 -5.54 0.87 -8.80
N PRO A 706 -4.90 1.31 -9.90
CA PRO A 706 -3.69 2.11 -9.83
C PRO A 706 -4.01 3.50 -9.27
N SER A 707 -3.11 4.02 -8.43
CA SER A 707 -3.21 5.38 -7.91
C SER A 707 -2.94 6.42 -9.01
N PRO A 708 -3.44 7.67 -8.87
CA PRO A 708 -3.14 8.74 -9.82
C PRO A 708 -1.64 9.00 -10.02
N SER A 709 -0.84 8.84 -8.97
CA SER A 709 0.63 8.99 -9.06
C SER A 709 1.26 7.86 -9.86
N THR A 710 0.78 6.62 -9.72
CA THR A 710 1.22 5.48 -10.53
C THR A 710 0.89 5.69 -12.01
N LEU A 711 -0.30 6.20 -12.31
CA LEU A 711 -0.68 6.54 -13.69
C LEU A 711 0.21 7.65 -14.27
N HIS A 712 0.49 8.70 -13.49
CA HIS A 712 1.38 9.79 -13.92
C HIS A 712 2.79 9.31 -14.30
N VAL A 713 3.43 8.48 -13.45
CA VAL A 713 4.78 7.97 -13.76
C VAL A 713 4.75 7.02 -14.96
N PHE A 714 3.68 6.25 -15.16
CA PHE A 714 3.54 5.38 -16.33
C PHE A 714 3.32 6.17 -17.62
N ILE A 715 2.46 7.20 -17.59
CA ILE A 715 2.27 8.17 -18.69
C ILE A 715 3.61 8.76 -19.12
N ARG A 716 4.42 9.19 -18.15
CA ARG A 716 5.77 9.74 -18.41
C ARG A 716 6.68 8.73 -19.12
N VAL A 717 6.67 7.46 -18.74
CA VAL A 717 7.47 6.42 -19.42
C VAL A 717 7.02 6.23 -20.87
N LEU A 718 5.72 6.06 -21.12
CA LEU A 718 5.18 5.87 -22.47
C LEU A 718 5.51 7.06 -23.37
N ALA A 719 5.37 8.26 -22.82
CA ALA A 719 5.62 9.49 -23.56
C ALA A 719 7.11 9.71 -23.87
N LEU A 720 8.01 9.42 -22.92
CA LEU A 720 9.46 9.46 -23.15
C LEU A 720 9.94 8.38 -24.14
N ALA A 721 9.22 7.26 -24.24
CA ALA A 721 9.50 6.24 -25.23
C ALA A 721 8.96 6.58 -26.63
N GLY A 722 8.17 7.65 -26.78
CA GLY A 722 7.48 7.99 -28.04
C GLY A 722 6.29 7.09 -28.37
N ASP A 723 5.78 6.32 -27.40
CA ASP A 723 4.71 5.34 -27.60
C ASP A 723 3.32 5.96 -27.39
N PHE A 724 2.96 6.89 -28.27
CA PHE A 724 1.73 7.67 -28.17
C PHE A 724 0.46 6.84 -28.41
N GLU A 725 0.56 5.75 -29.18
CA GLU A 725 -0.53 4.80 -29.33
C GLU A 725 -0.90 4.18 -27.97
N SER A 726 0.09 3.67 -27.23
CA SER A 726 -0.15 3.09 -25.91
C SER A 726 -0.62 4.14 -24.89
N LEU A 727 -0.17 5.39 -25.03
CA LEU A 727 -0.63 6.50 -24.19
C LEU A 727 -2.12 6.80 -24.43
N THR A 728 -2.57 6.90 -25.68
CA THR A 728 -4.00 7.10 -25.99
C THR A 728 -4.85 5.91 -25.56
N CYS A 729 -4.34 4.68 -25.71
CA CYS A 729 -4.99 3.48 -25.18
C CYS A 729 -5.14 3.51 -23.64
N LEU A 730 -4.13 4.02 -22.93
CA LEU A 730 -4.18 4.21 -21.48
C LEU A 730 -5.21 5.27 -21.09
N LEU A 731 -5.28 6.42 -21.77
CA LEU A 731 -6.30 7.44 -21.52
C LEU A 731 -7.72 6.90 -21.76
N GLY A 732 -7.92 6.17 -22.86
CA GLY A 732 -9.20 5.50 -23.12
C GLY A 732 -9.54 4.41 -22.10
N TRP A 733 -8.55 3.72 -21.54
CA TRP A 733 -8.74 2.78 -20.42
C TRP A 733 -9.11 3.49 -19.12
N ILE A 734 -8.50 4.64 -18.82
CA ILE A 734 -8.84 5.48 -17.66
C ILE A 734 -10.28 5.97 -17.75
N SER A 735 -10.69 6.47 -18.93
CA SER A 735 -12.07 6.95 -19.16
C SER A 735 -13.11 5.85 -18.96
N ARG A 736 -12.87 4.65 -19.52
CA ARG A 736 -13.75 3.47 -19.36
C ARG A 736 -13.91 3.00 -17.91
N ASN A 737 -12.86 3.14 -17.09
CA ASN A 737 -12.84 2.70 -15.69
C ASN A 737 -12.96 3.87 -14.69
N SER A 738 -13.58 4.97 -15.12
CA SER A 738 -13.64 6.22 -14.36
C SER A 738 -14.32 6.11 -13.00
N SER A 739 -15.33 5.24 -12.84
CA SER A 739 -16.06 5.08 -11.57
C SER A 739 -15.18 4.53 -10.44
N ASP A 740 -14.39 3.50 -10.74
CA ASP A 740 -13.47 2.87 -9.80
C ASP A 740 -12.27 3.78 -9.49
N LEU A 741 -11.72 4.44 -10.51
CA LEU A 741 -10.63 5.40 -10.34
C LEU A 741 -11.07 6.64 -9.55
N ARG A 742 -12.25 7.20 -9.83
CA ARG A 742 -12.81 8.34 -9.07
C ARG A 742 -12.95 8.01 -7.60
N ARG A 743 -13.35 6.79 -7.25
CA ARG A 743 -13.44 6.35 -5.85
C ARG A 743 -12.08 6.37 -5.17
N VAL A 744 -11.03 5.82 -5.79
CA VAL A 744 -9.69 5.80 -5.20
C VAL A 744 -9.11 7.22 -5.13
N THR A 745 -9.29 8.02 -6.18
CA THR A 745 -8.85 9.42 -6.24
C THR A 745 -9.44 10.25 -5.10
N LYS A 746 -10.73 10.12 -4.78
CA LYS A 746 -11.37 10.86 -3.69
C LYS A 746 -10.92 10.47 -2.28
N GLU A 747 -10.39 9.26 -2.11
CA GLU A 747 -9.95 8.77 -0.79
C GLU A 747 -8.48 9.13 -0.51
N LEU A 748 -7.72 9.51 -1.52
CA LEU A 748 -6.36 10.00 -1.41
C LEU A 748 -6.35 11.51 -1.17
N LEU A 749 -5.62 11.96 -0.15
CA LEU A 749 -5.37 13.40 0.07
C LEU A 749 -4.68 14.00 -1.15
N GLY A 750 -5.26 15.05 -1.74
CA GLY A 750 -4.77 15.65 -2.99
C GLY A 750 -4.86 14.73 -4.22
N GLY A 751 -5.67 13.66 -4.16
CA GLY A 751 -5.80 12.70 -5.25
C GLY A 751 -6.32 13.34 -6.55
N GLU A 752 -7.31 14.23 -6.46
CA GLU A 752 -7.86 14.95 -7.63
C GLU A 752 -6.79 15.81 -8.30
N ARG A 753 -6.00 16.56 -7.52
CA ARG A 753 -4.85 17.31 -8.02
C ARG A 753 -3.80 16.40 -8.65
N SER A 754 -3.52 15.24 -8.06
CA SER A 754 -2.58 14.27 -8.63
C SER A 754 -3.09 13.65 -9.93
N MET A 755 -4.41 13.44 -10.07
CA MET A 755 -5.01 12.96 -11.31
C MET A 755 -4.97 14.05 -12.39
N ARG A 756 -5.27 15.30 -12.02
CA ARG A 756 -5.16 16.45 -12.92
C ARG A 756 -3.76 16.55 -13.50
N ARG A 757 -2.73 16.48 -12.65
CA ARG A 757 -1.32 16.45 -13.06
C ARG A 757 -0.99 15.29 -14.01
N ALA A 758 -1.60 14.12 -13.83
CA ALA A 758 -1.39 12.98 -14.73
C ALA A 758 -1.89 13.27 -16.16
N VAL A 759 -3.07 13.89 -16.28
CA VAL A 759 -3.66 14.29 -17.58
C VAL A 759 -2.88 15.46 -18.19
N THR A 760 -2.52 16.46 -17.39
CA THR A 760 -1.68 17.60 -17.83
C THR A 760 -0.33 17.12 -18.37
N ALA A 761 0.30 16.14 -17.72
CA ALA A 761 1.55 15.55 -18.21
C ALA A 761 1.35 14.88 -19.59
N ALA A 762 0.26 14.14 -19.79
CA ALA A 762 -0.06 13.53 -21.09
C ALA A 762 -0.16 14.58 -22.20
N ARG A 763 -0.85 15.71 -21.94
CA ARG A 763 -0.93 16.86 -22.84
C ARG A 763 0.46 17.42 -23.19
N VAL A 764 1.23 17.80 -22.18
CA VAL A 764 2.56 18.44 -22.35
C VAL A 764 3.48 17.58 -23.23
N TYR A 765 3.48 16.26 -23.03
CA TYR A 765 4.33 15.38 -23.84
C TYR A 765 3.85 15.19 -25.27
N LEU A 766 2.53 15.14 -25.51
CA LEU A 766 1.97 15.06 -26.86
C LEU A 766 2.30 16.33 -27.67
N GLU A 767 2.20 17.51 -27.04
CA GLU A 767 2.51 18.79 -27.67
C GLU A 767 4.01 18.98 -27.91
N LYS A 768 4.88 18.62 -26.95
CA LYS A 768 6.34 18.74 -27.09
C LYS A 768 6.89 17.94 -28.27
N ASN A 769 6.25 16.83 -28.64
CA ASN A 769 6.66 16.07 -29.80
C ASN A 769 6.14 16.66 -31.12
N ALA A 770 4.95 17.27 -31.12
CA ALA A 770 4.41 17.97 -32.29
C ALA A 770 5.32 19.14 -32.72
N HIS A 771 5.98 19.82 -31.76
CA HIS A 771 6.88 20.95 -32.02
C HIS A 771 8.34 20.55 -32.34
N ASN A 772 8.76 19.30 -32.15
CA ASN A 772 10.12 18.83 -32.51
C ASN A 772 10.26 18.44 -33.99
N ILE A 773 9.20 18.59 -34.80
CA ILE A 773 9.25 18.40 -36.25
C ILE A 773 9.44 19.76 -36.91
N ASP A 774 10.68 20.26 -36.91
CA ASP A 774 11.05 21.38 -37.79
C ASP A 774 11.11 20.87 -39.24
N PRO A 775 10.40 21.47 -40.22
CA PRO A 775 10.43 21.04 -41.62
C PRO A 775 11.75 21.31 -42.37
N LEU A 776 12.80 21.79 -41.69
CA LEU A 776 14.03 22.27 -42.33
C LEU A 776 15.27 21.75 -41.61
N SER A 777 15.63 20.50 -41.87
CA SER A 777 16.94 19.95 -41.52
C SER A 777 17.34 18.86 -42.52
N VAL A 778 17.58 19.25 -43.77
CA VAL A 778 18.34 18.44 -44.72
C VAL A 778 19.80 18.88 -44.65
N PRO A 779 20.78 17.98 -44.42
CA PRO A 779 22.18 18.33 -44.38
C PRO A 779 22.77 18.53 -45.78
N GLY A 780 23.15 19.77 -46.10
CA GLY A 780 24.24 20.15 -47.00
C GLY A 780 24.05 19.97 -48.51
N CYS A 781 24.15 21.08 -49.26
CA CYS A 781 25.03 21.14 -50.44
C CYS A 781 25.23 22.59 -50.89
N GLU A 782 26.48 23.02 -50.91
CA GLU A 782 26.92 24.26 -51.55
C GLU A 782 26.88 24.10 -53.08
N SER A 783 26.35 25.14 -53.72
CA SER A 783 26.51 25.61 -55.11
C SER A 783 27.18 24.70 -56.17
N SER A 784 26.44 24.44 -57.27
CA SER A 784 26.91 24.75 -58.63
C SER A 784 25.78 24.66 -59.67
N SER A 785 25.87 25.57 -60.64
CA SER A 785 24.96 25.87 -61.75
C SER A 785 24.79 24.77 -62.80
N SER A 786 23.58 24.60 -63.37
CA SER A 786 23.34 24.59 -64.84
C SER A 786 21.88 24.27 -65.23
N ASN A 787 21.28 25.23 -65.93
CA ASN A 787 20.39 25.18 -67.11
C ASN A 787 19.39 24.01 -67.40
N LEU A 788 18.16 24.48 -67.69
CA LEU A 788 17.24 24.10 -68.79
C LEU A 788 16.30 22.86 -68.69
N THR A 789 15.01 23.22 -68.66
CA THR A 789 13.85 22.71 -69.44
C THR A 789 13.14 21.38 -69.13
N THR A 790 11.82 21.56 -68.89
CA THR A 790 10.64 20.78 -69.33
C THR A 790 10.20 19.47 -68.65
N GLN A 791 8.88 19.49 -68.37
CA GLN A 791 7.88 18.40 -68.46
C GLN A 791 7.54 17.57 -67.21
N SER A 792 6.38 17.91 -66.63
CA SER A 792 5.22 17.04 -66.35
C SER A 792 5.45 15.54 -66.12
N ASN A 793 5.06 15.03 -64.94
CA ASN A 793 3.92 14.11 -64.82
C ASN A 793 3.55 13.77 -63.37
N GLU A 794 2.28 13.43 -63.23
CA GLU A 794 1.44 13.27 -62.05
C GLU A 794 1.83 12.15 -61.06
N GLY A 795 1.37 12.32 -59.81
CA GLY A 795 1.14 11.24 -58.86
C GLY A 795 0.95 11.75 -57.42
N PRO A 796 -0.26 11.73 -56.83
CA PRO A 796 -0.46 12.18 -55.45
C PRO A 796 -0.10 11.04 -54.51
N ARG A 797 1.09 11.07 -53.91
CA ARG A 797 1.48 10.02 -52.96
C ARG A 797 2.47 10.43 -51.88
N VAL A 798 2.39 11.64 -51.33
CA VAL A 798 3.16 11.98 -50.12
C VAL A 798 2.45 13.05 -49.28
N GLU A 799 1.48 12.67 -48.45
CA GLU A 799 0.92 13.59 -47.43
C GLU A 799 0.53 12.92 -46.09
N LEU A 800 0.82 11.63 -45.90
CA LEU A 800 0.40 10.91 -44.68
C LEU A 800 1.44 10.88 -43.54
N MET A 801 2.64 11.43 -43.75
CA MET A 801 3.73 11.34 -42.75
C MET A 801 3.97 12.63 -41.95
N SER A 802 3.34 13.75 -42.32
CA SER A 802 3.46 15.04 -41.61
C SER A 802 2.32 15.32 -40.62
N SER A 803 1.26 14.48 -40.56
CA SER A 803 0.06 14.71 -39.72
C SER A 803 -0.06 13.81 -38.47
N MET A 804 0.82 12.83 -38.31
CA MET A 804 0.72 11.79 -37.26
C MET A 804 0.75 12.28 -35.80
N PRO A 805 1.53 13.32 -35.41
CA PRO A 805 1.48 13.86 -34.04
C PRO A 805 0.14 14.53 -33.71
N ASN A 806 -0.48 15.19 -34.69
CA ASN A 806 -1.78 15.84 -34.53
C ASN A 806 -2.91 14.82 -34.36
N TYR A 807 -2.80 13.62 -34.95
CA TYR A 807 -3.78 12.56 -34.77
C TYR A 807 -3.87 12.07 -33.32
N PHE A 808 -2.74 11.76 -32.69
CA PHE A 808 -2.74 11.28 -31.30
C PHE A 808 -3.13 12.37 -30.30
N LEU A 809 -2.78 13.63 -30.58
CA LEU A 809 -3.20 14.78 -29.79
C LEU A 809 -4.73 14.98 -29.87
N GLN A 810 -5.31 14.99 -31.06
CA GLN A 810 -6.76 15.12 -31.25
C GLN A 810 -7.50 13.95 -30.59
N LYS A 811 -7.04 12.71 -30.79
CA LYS A 811 -7.63 11.54 -30.17
C LYS A 811 -7.59 11.60 -28.64
N ALA A 812 -6.49 12.12 -28.06
CA ALA A 812 -6.39 12.32 -26.63
C ALA A 812 -7.35 13.41 -26.13
N TYR A 813 -7.49 14.50 -26.89
CA TYR A 813 -8.44 15.58 -26.62
C TYR A 813 -9.88 15.06 -26.58
N ASP A 814 -10.31 14.33 -27.61
CA ASP A 814 -11.64 13.75 -27.71
C ASP A 814 -11.93 12.82 -26.50
N ILE A 815 -10.98 11.94 -26.16
CA ILE A 815 -11.14 11.01 -25.01
C ILE A 815 -11.31 11.75 -23.67
N VAL A 816 -10.63 12.88 -23.48
CA VAL A 816 -10.65 13.64 -22.23
C VAL A 816 -11.91 14.49 -22.12
N GLU A 817 -12.30 15.18 -23.18
CA GLU A 817 -13.53 15.99 -23.21
C GLU A 817 -14.79 15.14 -23.13
N ASP A 818 -14.82 13.97 -23.79
CA ASP A 818 -15.94 13.02 -23.70
C ASP A 818 -16.07 12.36 -22.32
N SER A 819 -15.11 12.56 -21.41
CA SER A 819 -15.06 11.91 -20.11
C SER A 819 -15.47 12.84 -18.98
N ASP A 820 -16.55 12.51 -18.25
CA ASP A 820 -16.98 13.23 -17.03
C ASP A 820 -15.93 13.24 -15.90
N PHE A 821 -14.89 12.43 -16.00
CA PHE A 821 -13.85 12.29 -14.97
C PHE A 821 -12.55 13.01 -15.31
N LEU A 822 -12.23 13.12 -16.60
CA LEU A 822 -10.98 13.72 -17.06
C LEU A 822 -11.18 15.15 -17.58
N SER A 823 -12.39 15.48 -18.03
CA SER A 823 -12.76 16.82 -18.47
C SER A 823 -12.61 17.87 -17.37
N PRO A 824 -12.36 19.14 -17.73
CA PRO A 824 -12.08 19.64 -19.09
C PRO A 824 -10.64 19.32 -19.56
N TRP A 825 -10.28 19.55 -20.82
CA TRP A 825 -8.88 19.49 -21.26
C TRP A 825 -7.98 20.42 -20.40
N PRO A 826 -6.73 20.03 -20.08
CA PRO A 826 -5.81 20.87 -19.31
C PRO A 826 -5.63 22.26 -19.92
N THR A 827 -5.50 23.32 -19.10
CA THR A 827 -5.26 24.70 -19.59
C THR A 827 -3.77 24.95 -19.86
N ASP A 828 -3.46 26.02 -20.59
CA ASP A 828 -2.06 26.38 -20.90
C ASP A 828 -1.28 26.78 -19.64
N GLU A 829 -1.95 27.41 -18.67
CA GLU A 829 -1.37 27.72 -17.35
C GLU A 829 -0.97 26.46 -16.60
N GLU A 830 -1.85 25.45 -16.56
CA GLU A 830 -1.56 24.16 -15.92
C GLU A 830 -0.38 23.44 -16.60
N ALA A 831 -0.30 23.52 -17.93
CA ALA A 831 0.79 22.95 -18.70
C ALA A 831 2.13 23.65 -18.40
N LEU A 832 2.14 24.99 -18.32
CA LEU A 832 3.32 25.77 -17.93
C LEU A 832 3.76 25.46 -16.51
N ASP A 833 2.84 25.46 -15.55
CA ASP A 833 3.11 25.12 -14.15
C ASP A 833 3.80 23.76 -14.02
N LEU A 834 3.36 22.76 -14.79
CA LEU A 834 3.95 21.41 -14.76
C LEU A 834 5.37 21.35 -15.35
N VAL A 835 5.72 22.24 -16.28
CA VAL A 835 7.08 22.31 -16.85
C VAL A 835 8.07 22.98 -15.90
N TYR A 836 7.60 23.93 -15.09
CA TYR A 836 8.43 24.66 -14.12
C TYR A 836 8.56 23.95 -12.76
N THR A 837 7.76 22.91 -12.48
CA THR A 837 7.86 22.04 -11.30
C THR A 837 8.60 20.74 -11.56
#